data_AF-B5YBC3-F1
#
_entry.id   AF-B5YBC3-F1
#
_cell.length_a   1.000
_cell.length_b   1.000
_cell.length_c   1.000
_cell.angle_alpha   90.00
_cell.angle_beta   90.00
_cell.angle_gamma   90.00
#
_symmetry.space_group_name_H-M   'P 1'
#
loop_
_entity.id
_entity.type
_entity.pdbx_description
1 polymer ?
#
loop_
_entity_poly.entity_id
_entity_poly.type
_entity_poly.pdbx_seq_one_letter_code
_entity_poly.pdbx_strand_id
1 'polypeptide(L)'
;MISVLHKEEFRDKVEEDKENRIPSYCRFPVRFILLENFEDLRDVVENFKDKANIFDITDLEIFAKNHDGWITPNAIINKIKSLTPNSDHLILLLSEIVRFLSDEEFFSFFSGLMSIENLDISYYRRRLYIPLVGITQRFINIFWDKYNRREEFSPVWQILGNKDRYNLFLVSFDFEVNPEEFTLINSSKDFLDLWKKPNINNKLISKSKTLWCFSSKVFSDEFFEITRINNIKEYLSEVLKIKVPFSYKDEDENFWKILLRELENRKLHNLYDFIGEYLNIKRLETENPISLWIKKESDFSHWLIKNYYLSDPNFENAYIREVVSSIRGYDFRDFLENYFFKIFDKKFSSDVFDERRKVLREFYLEKKDMDFKFLENPLEERFGLLTKEEIPKYLTGITFFEKKWIVENLDLVKNLKNVYPELEFYLRDLSFNNLAEENLWLKDYFKEYRISRIKNSPSEKLIEIISNKNINLDTLYKCYHSFEEVDKLIEDEDEKIWIDGLGVEFLPLVVSLLEEKKYYVDFRIAISNPFLNDRFNDFENMERISLLDDFNQSNGYKYPENLIVEIEIVRKVVDKISEFRDRFVIFSNRGFRSFTYEFNKEDLVDSFQEKSAPEEVLIPVIYASKRSWEDIVYKITLLDEVISYRKPILRFKVKPKPKNRISIRCKDRELTVSYDGVNDLYEVDFSKFKPGEYKITIIIGAWEETKIITLKGGFKERDIL
;
A
#
# COMPACT_ATOMS: atom_id res chain seq x y z
N MET A 1 -42.88 14.29 -56.49
CA MET A 1 -42.44 15.55 -55.84
C MET A 1 -42.83 15.49 -54.37
N ILE A 2 -41.92 15.81 -53.43
CA ILE A 2 -42.22 15.87 -51.98
C ILE A 2 -42.80 17.24 -51.68
N SER A 3 -43.94 17.30 -51.00
CA SER A 3 -44.53 18.58 -50.57
C SER A 3 -44.01 18.94 -49.19
N VAL A 4 -43.24 20.02 -49.08
CA VAL A 4 -42.78 20.56 -47.80
C VAL A 4 -43.85 21.53 -47.29
N LEU A 5 -44.33 21.32 -46.07
CA LEU A 5 -45.48 22.02 -45.51
C LEU A 5 -45.15 22.60 -44.13
N HIS A 6 -45.74 23.74 -43.80
CA HIS A 6 -45.84 24.20 -42.41
C HIS A 6 -46.98 23.46 -41.68
N LYS A 7 -46.92 23.39 -40.34
CA LYS A 7 -47.94 22.69 -39.52
C LYS A 7 -49.37 23.15 -39.81
N GLU A 8 -49.56 24.45 -40.06
CA GLU A 8 -50.87 25.05 -40.34
C GLU A 8 -51.46 24.57 -41.69
N GLU A 9 -50.60 24.38 -42.69
CA GLU A 9 -50.98 23.97 -44.06
C GLU A 9 -51.27 22.47 -44.17
N PHE A 10 -50.76 21.66 -43.23
CA PHE A 10 -50.89 20.22 -43.27
C PHE A 10 -52.35 19.74 -43.22
N ARG A 11 -53.19 20.38 -42.39
CA ARG A 11 -54.61 20.02 -42.26
C ARG A 11 -55.36 20.22 -43.57
N ASP A 12 -55.14 21.36 -44.23
CA ASP A 12 -55.79 21.67 -45.51
C ASP A 12 -55.32 20.71 -46.60
N LYS A 13 -54.04 20.32 -46.59
CA LYS A 13 -53.50 19.36 -47.56
C LYS A 13 -54.08 17.96 -47.42
N VAL A 14 -54.35 17.50 -46.20
CA VAL A 14 -55.00 16.20 -45.94
C VAL A 14 -56.41 16.20 -46.50
N GLU A 15 -57.18 17.27 -46.30
CA GLU A 15 -58.54 17.39 -46.87
C GLU A 15 -58.50 17.46 -48.39
N GLU A 16 -57.58 18.24 -48.97
CA GLU A 16 -57.40 18.34 -50.42
C GLU A 16 -57.11 16.97 -51.07
N ASP A 17 -56.23 16.16 -50.47
CA ASP A 17 -55.93 14.80 -50.96
C ASP A 17 -57.13 13.85 -50.84
N LYS A 18 -57.97 14.03 -49.82
CA LYS A 18 -59.18 13.24 -49.61
C LYS A 18 -60.28 13.58 -50.60
N GLU A 19 -60.39 14.85 -50.97
CA GLU A 19 -61.32 15.33 -51.99
C GLU A 19 -60.88 15.01 -53.42
N ASN A 20 -59.58 14.79 -53.64
CA ASN A 20 -59.02 14.47 -54.95
C ASN A 20 -59.69 13.23 -55.59
N ARG A 21 -60.03 13.37 -56.88
CA ARG A 21 -60.74 12.35 -57.69
C ARG A 21 -59.91 11.75 -58.80
N ILE A 22 -58.62 12.09 -58.90
CA ILE A 22 -57.73 11.54 -59.92
C ILE A 22 -57.58 10.02 -59.67
N PRO A 23 -57.78 9.15 -60.70
CA PRO A 23 -57.76 7.69 -60.51
C PRO A 23 -56.48 7.14 -59.87
N SER A 24 -55.31 7.72 -60.15
CA SER A 24 -54.04 7.32 -59.50
C SER A 24 -54.06 7.60 -57.99
N TYR A 25 -54.54 8.78 -57.57
CA TYR A 25 -54.65 9.16 -56.15
C TYR A 25 -55.63 8.29 -55.38
N CYS A 26 -56.68 7.79 -56.04
CA CYS A 26 -57.69 6.92 -55.44
C CYS A 26 -57.26 5.44 -55.42
N ARG A 27 -56.63 4.94 -56.49
CA ARG A 27 -56.16 3.56 -56.58
C ARG A 27 -55.06 3.25 -55.57
N PHE A 28 -54.12 4.17 -55.34
CA PHE A 28 -52.99 3.97 -54.43
C PHE A 28 -53.22 4.73 -53.11
N PRO A 29 -53.55 4.03 -52.01
CA PRO A 29 -54.04 4.66 -50.78
C PRO A 29 -52.93 5.20 -49.86
N VAL A 30 -51.68 4.81 -50.06
CA VAL A 30 -50.58 5.11 -49.13
C VAL A 30 -50.15 6.57 -49.22
N ARG A 31 -50.00 7.22 -48.06
CA ARG A 31 -49.46 8.56 -47.86
C ARG A 31 -48.41 8.52 -46.75
N PHE A 32 -47.22 9.02 -47.03
CA PHE A 32 -46.13 9.15 -46.07
C PHE A 32 -46.08 10.57 -45.53
N ILE A 33 -45.93 10.69 -44.21
CA ILE A 33 -45.79 11.96 -43.50
C ILE A 33 -44.42 11.95 -42.84
N LEU A 34 -43.46 12.67 -43.40
CA LEU A 34 -42.11 12.77 -42.87
C LEU A 34 -42.10 13.81 -41.73
N LEU A 35 -41.64 13.37 -40.57
CA LEU A 35 -41.64 14.14 -39.31
C LEU A 35 -40.22 14.20 -38.73
N GLU A 36 -39.91 15.26 -37.99
CA GLU A 36 -38.57 15.46 -37.40
C GLU A 36 -38.52 15.08 -35.90
N ASN A 37 -39.67 14.98 -35.21
CA ASN A 37 -39.71 14.69 -33.78
C ASN A 37 -40.99 13.97 -33.31
N PHE A 38 -41.02 13.54 -32.05
CA PHE A 38 -42.18 12.86 -31.44
C PHE A 38 -43.33 13.81 -31.06
N GLU A 39 -43.07 15.10 -30.86
CA GLU A 39 -44.12 16.08 -30.60
C GLU A 39 -45.03 16.23 -31.82
N ASP A 40 -44.45 16.37 -33.01
CA ASP A 40 -45.16 16.43 -34.27
C ASP A 40 -45.91 15.12 -34.56
N LEU A 41 -45.36 13.97 -34.16
CA LEU A 41 -46.09 12.70 -34.23
C LEU A 41 -47.35 12.74 -33.37
N ARG A 42 -47.26 13.25 -32.13
CA ARG A 42 -48.41 13.39 -31.23
C ARG A 42 -49.45 14.37 -31.80
N ASP A 43 -49.01 15.48 -32.38
CA ASP A 43 -49.88 16.43 -33.07
C ASP A 43 -50.61 15.77 -34.26
N VAL A 44 -49.91 14.97 -35.06
CA VAL A 44 -50.51 14.20 -36.16
C VAL A 44 -51.52 13.21 -35.60
N VAL A 45 -51.18 12.43 -34.57
CA VAL A 45 -52.12 11.49 -33.95
C VAL A 45 -53.39 12.19 -33.48
N GLU A 46 -53.28 13.34 -32.80
CA GLU A 46 -54.42 14.13 -32.34
C GLU A 46 -55.30 14.59 -33.50
N ASN A 47 -54.69 15.10 -34.57
CA ASN A 47 -55.40 15.57 -35.76
C ASN A 47 -56.19 14.48 -36.49
N PHE A 48 -55.80 13.21 -36.31
CA PHE A 48 -56.38 12.06 -37.01
C PHE A 48 -57.35 11.22 -36.16
N LYS A 49 -57.49 11.49 -34.85
CA LYS A 49 -58.36 10.71 -33.94
C LYS A 49 -59.80 10.52 -34.45
N ASP A 50 -60.39 11.57 -35.03
CA ASP A 50 -61.76 11.55 -35.53
C ASP A 50 -61.84 11.28 -37.05
N LYS A 51 -60.71 11.17 -37.74
CA LYS A 51 -60.62 11.08 -39.21
C LYS A 51 -60.21 9.69 -39.71
N ALA A 52 -59.46 8.94 -38.92
CA ALA A 52 -58.91 7.64 -39.30
C ALA A 52 -58.81 6.71 -38.10
N ASN A 53 -58.92 5.40 -38.35
CA ASN A 53 -58.64 4.39 -37.34
C ASN A 53 -57.13 4.32 -37.07
N ILE A 54 -56.75 4.43 -35.80
CA ILE A 54 -55.36 4.34 -35.39
C ILE A 54 -54.96 2.86 -35.31
N PHE A 55 -53.91 2.50 -36.02
CA PHE A 55 -53.28 1.18 -35.95
C PHE A 55 -51.87 1.35 -35.40
N ASP A 56 -51.71 1.09 -34.11
CA ASP A 56 -50.43 1.09 -33.42
C ASP A 56 -49.83 -0.33 -33.48
N ILE A 57 -48.58 -0.44 -33.96
CA ILE A 57 -47.88 -1.73 -34.09
C ILE A 57 -47.71 -2.41 -32.71
N THR A 58 -47.63 -1.64 -31.63
CA THR A 58 -47.50 -2.18 -30.26
C THR A 58 -48.76 -2.89 -29.78
N ASP A 59 -49.92 -2.70 -30.42
CA ASP A 59 -51.17 -3.39 -30.10
C ASP A 59 -51.23 -4.83 -30.66
N LEU A 60 -50.22 -5.24 -31.44
CA LEU A 60 -50.15 -6.60 -31.97
C LEU A 60 -49.89 -7.62 -30.86
N GLU A 61 -50.57 -8.77 -30.97
CA GLU A 61 -50.53 -9.86 -29.97
C GLU A 61 -49.10 -10.33 -29.62
N ILE A 62 -48.16 -10.20 -30.55
CA ILE A 62 -46.75 -10.53 -30.32
C ILE A 62 -46.13 -9.72 -29.16
N PHE A 63 -46.45 -8.43 -29.04
CA PHE A 63 -45.94 -7.56 -27.99
C PHE A 63 -46.70 -7.71 -26.67
N ALA A 64 -47.93 -8.26 -26.72
CA ALA A 64 -48.66 -8.65 -25.52
C ALA A 64 -48.13 -9.97 -24.93
N LYS A 65 -47.70 -10.92 -25.77
CA LYS A 65 -47.10 -12.20 -25.35
C LYS A 65 -45.64 -12.05 -24.91
N ASN A 66 -44.89 -11.22 -25.61
CA ASN A 66 -43.49 -10.95 -25.31
C ASN A 66 -43.18 -9.47 -25.58
N HIS A 67 -43.00 -8.70 -24.50
CA HIS A 67 -42.66 -7.28 -24.59
C HIS A 67 -41.35 -7.03 -25.37
N ASP A 68 -40.39 -7.97 -25.31
CA ASP A 68 -39.14 -7.90 -26.08
C ASP A 68 -39.23 -8.66 -27.41
N GLY A 69 -40.44 -8.94 -27.91
CA GLY A 69 -40.67 -9.59 -29.20
C GLY A 69 -40.31 -8.71 -30.41
N TRP A 70 -40.29 -9.29 -31.61
CA TRP A 70 -40.09 -8.53 -32.85
C TRP A 70 -40.95 -9.06 -33.98
N ILE A 71 -41.38 -8.18 -34.88
CA ILE A 71 -42.24 -8.51 -36.01
C ILE A 71 -41.50 -8.38 -37.34
N THR A 72 -41.81 -9.26 -38.29
CA THR A 72 -41.18 -9.24 -39.61
C THR A 72 -41.85 -8.23 -40.55
N PRO A 73 -41.10 -7.63 -41.50
CA PRO A 73 -41.65 -6.72 -42.51
C PRO A 73 -42.87 -7.28 -43.27
N ASN A 74 -42.82 -8.57 -43.65
CA ASN A 74 -43.91 -9.24 -44.35
C ASN A 74 -45.17 -9.38 -43.49
N ALA A 75 -45.02 -9.70 -42.20
CA ALA A 75 -46.15 -9.80 -41.28
C ALA A 75 -46.84 -8.44 -41.11
N ILE A 76 -46.07 -7.36 -41.03
CA ILE A 76 -46.60 -5.98 -41.00
C ILE A 76 -47.40 -5.68 -42.27
N ILE A 77 -46.82 -5.91 -43.46
CA ILE A 77 -47.51 -5.64 -44.74
C ILE A 77 -48.81 -6.43 -44.84
N ASN A 78 -48.79 -7.73 -44.50
CA ASN A 78 -49.99 -8.56 -44.51
C ASN A 78 -51.04 -8.05 -43.54
N LYS A 79 -50.63 -7.60 -42.35
CA LYS A 79 -51.55 -7.03 -41.37
C LYS A 79 -52.19 -5.74 -41.88
N ILE A 80 -51.41 -4.82 -42.46
CA ILE A 80 -51.90 -3.57 -43.08
C ILE A 80 -52.90 -3.88 -44.22
N LYS A 81 -52.61 -4.88 -45.06
CA LYS A 81 -53.52 -5.32 -46.13
C LYS A 81 -54.85 -5.85 -45.59
N SER A 82 -54.84 -6.50 -44.42
CA SER A 82 -56.03 -7.04 -43.76
C SER A 82 -56.85 -6.04 -42.93
N LEU A 83 -56.36 -4.80 -42.77
CA LEU A 83 -57.12 -3.74 -42.10
C LEU A 83 -58.40 -3.42 -42.87
N THR A 84 -59.44 -3.00 -42.16
CA THR A 84 -60.78 -2.82 -42.73
C THR A 84 -60.75 -1.89 -43.95
N PRO A 85 -61.27 -2.31 -45.12
CA PRO A 85 -61.13 -1.52 -46.34
C PRO A 85 -62.03 -0.25 -46.35
N ASN A 86 -63.06 -0.20 -45.50
CA ASN A 86 -64.06 0.87 -45.51
C ASN A 86 -63.65 2.13 -44.73
N SER A 87 -62.46 2.15 -44.12
CA SER A 87 -62.01 3.26 -43.28
C SER A 87 -60.57 3.64 -43.56
N ASP A 88 -60.26 4.91 -43.36
CA ASP A 88 -58.88 5.39 -43.39
C ASP A 88 -58.15 4.91 -42.15
N HIS A 89 -56.83 4.71 -42.28
CA HIS A 89 -56.00 4.27 -41.15
C HIS A 89 -54.77 5.15 -41.01
N LEU A 90 -54.42 5.46 -39.76
CA LEU A 90 -53.13 6.02 -39.39
C LEU A 90 -52.27 4.89 -38.80
N ILE A 91 -51.17 4.55 -39.46
CA ILE A 91 -50.30 3.43 -39.09
C ILE A 91 -49.06 3.97 -38.39
N LEU A 92 -48.94 3.72 -37.09
CA LEU A 92 -47.86 4.27 -36.27
C LEU A 92 -46.66 3.32 -36.20
N LEU A 93 -45.49 3.88 -35.87
CA LEU A 93 -44.27 3.16 -35.46
C LEU A 93 -43.56 2.35 -36.53
N LEU A 94 -43.91 2.57 -37.80
CA LEU A 94 -43.18 1.97 -38.91
C LEU A 94 -41.74 2.48 -38.97
N SER A 95 -41.52 3.78 -38.73
CA SER A 95 -40.19 4.39 -38.67
C SER A 95 -39.25 3.65 -37.70
N GLU A 96 -39.76 3.26 -36.55
CA GLU A 96 -38.99 2.63 -35.47
C GLU A 96 -38.64 1.18 -35.81
N ILE A 97 -39.54 0.45 -36.50
CA ILE A 97 -39.25 -0.90 -36.98
C ILE A 97 -38.27 -0.89 -38.14
N VAL A 98 -38.51 -0.05 -39.16
CA VAL A 98 -37.71 -0.08 -40.41
C VAL A 98 -36.27 0.38 -40.20
N ARG A 99 -35.98 1.11 -39.12
CA ARG A 99 -34.62 1.46 -38.70
C ARG A 99 -33.71 0.23 -38.59
N PHE A 100 -34.26 -0.89 -38.15
CA PHE A 100 -33.53 -2.14 -37.92
C PHE A 100 -33.45 -3.07 -39.16
N LEU A 101 -33.84 -2.57 -40.33
CA LEU A 101 -33.74 -3.29 -41.60
C LEU A 101 -32.46 -2.93 -42.36
N SER A 102 -31.93 -3.86 -43.14
CA SER A 102 -30.92 -3.54 -44.16
C SER A 102 -31.52 -2.64 -45.24
N ASP A 103 -30.69 -1.98 -46.05
CA ASP A 103 -31.20 -1.11 -47.12
C ASP A 103 -32.02 -1.87 -48.18
N GLU A 104 -31.69 -3.14 -48.43
CA GLU A 104 -32.47 -4.02 -49.31
C GLU A 104 -33.85 -4.37 -48.71
N GLU A 105 -33.86 -4.74 -47.43
CA GLU A 105 -35.08 -5.03 -46.67
C GLU A 105 -35.96 -3.78 -46.58
N PHE A 106 -35.36 -2.61 -46.34
CA PHE A 106 -36.01 -1.30 -46.28
C PHE A 106 -36.66 -0.94 -47.62
N PHE A 107 -35.92 -1.05 -48.74
CA PHE A 107 -36.46 -0.78 -50.08
C PHE A 107 -37.62 -1.71 -50.43
N SER A 108 -37.45 -3.01 -50.16
CA SER A 108 -38.48 -4.04 -50.40
C SER A 108 -39.74 -3.77 -49.59
N PHE A 109 -39.59 -3.38 -48.31
CA PHE A 109 -40.70 -3.06 -47.43
C PHE A 109 -41.56 -1.90 -47.96
N PHE A 110 -40.93 -0.76 -48.27
CA PHE A 110 -41.67 0.40 -48.79
C PHE A 110 -42.24 0.17 -50.19
N SER A 111 -41.56 -0.62 -51.03
CA SER A 111 -42.11 -1.05 -52.32
C SER A 111 -43.36 -1.91 -52.14
N GLY A 112 -43.36 -2.81 -51.15
CA GLY A 112 -44.51 -3.63 -50.78
C GLY A 112 -45.70 -2.81 -50.27
N LEU A 113 -45.45 -1.74 -49.50
CA LEU A 113 -46.47 -0.79 -49.07
C LEU A 113 -47.06 -0.03 -50.26
N MET A 114 -46.22 0.50 -51.15
CA MET A 114 -46.68 1.26 -52.32
C MET A 114 -47.41 0.40 -53.36
N SER A 115 -47.30 -0.93 -53.26
CA SER A 115 -48.03 -1.88 -54.10
C SER A 115 -49.44 -2.20 -53.59
N ILE A 116 -49.86 -1.60 -52.46
CA ILE A 116 -51.24 -1.74 -51.95
C ILE A 116 -52.18 -0.94 -52.86
N GLU A 117 -53.30 -1.54 -53.25
CA GLU A 117 -54.28 -0.93 -54.15
C GLU A 117 -55.71 -1.05 -53.60
N ASN A 118 -56.52 -0.02 -53.83
CA ASN A 118 -57.96 -0.06 -53.65
C ASN A 118 -58.61 -0.66 -54.91
N LEU A 119 -58.76 -1.98 -54.95
CA LEU A 119 -59.33 -2.70 -56.11
C LEU A 119 -60.86 -2.65 -56.17
N ASP A 120 -61.52 -2.57 -55.01
CA ASP A 120 -62.98 -2.50 -54.91
C ASP A 120 -63.45 -1.04 -55.00
N ILE A 121 -64.39 -0.78 -55.91
CA ILE A 121 -65.01 0.53 -56.13
C ILE A 121 -65.64 1.07 -54.84
N SER A 122 -66.17 0.17 -54.00
CA SER A 122 -66.81 0.50 -52.71
C SER A 122 -65.86 1.21 -51.75
N TYR A 123 -64.55 0.99 -51.90
CA TYR A 123 -63.50 1.45 -50.98
C TYR A 123 -62.41 2.26 -51.70
N TYR A 124 -62.72 2.74 -52.91
CA TYR A 124 -61.80 3.46 -53.79
C TYR A 124 -61.23 4.76 -53.21
N ARG A 125 -61.75 5.21 -52.05
CA ARG A 125 -61.32 6.44 -51.35
C ARG A 125 -60.53 6.20 -50.07
N ARG A 126 -60.24 4.95 -49.71
CA ARG A 126 -59.44 4.64 -48.51
C ARG A 126 -58.06 5.32 -48.59
N ARG A 127 -57.58 5.80 -47.44
CA ARG A 127 -56.21 6.31 -47.24
C ARG A 127 -55.49 5.58 -46.12
N LEU A 128 -54.19 5.38 -46.31
CA LEU A 128 -53.28 4.80 -45.33
C LEU A 128 -52.20 5.85 -45.04
N TYR A 129 -52.34 6.55 -43.93
CA TYR A 129 -51.39 7.58 -43.49
C TYR A 129 -50.29 6.92 -42.66
N ILE A 130 -49.05 7.16 -43.03
CA ILE A 130 -47.86 6.55 -42.42
C ILE A 130 -46.89 7.66 -42.01
N PRO A 131 -46.93 8.10 -40.74
CA PRO A 131 -45.89 8.94 -40.20
C PRO A 131 -44.55 8.20 -40.13
N LEU A 132 -43.50 8.87 -40.57
CA LEU A 132 -42.11 8.41 -40.50
C LEU A 132 -41.28 9.46 -39.77
N VAL A 133 -40.95 9.18 -38.52
CA VAL A 133 -40.17 10.10 -37.68
C VAL A 133 -38.68 9.88 -37.95
N GLY A 134 -37.95 10.95 -38.26
CA GLY A 134 -36.49 10.99 -38.16
C GLY A 134 -35.69 10.15 -39.17
N ILE A 135 -36.32 9.65 -40.23
CA ILE A 135 -35.68 8.84 -41.30
C ILE A 135 -35.87 9.46 -42.68
N THR A 136 -36.09 10.78 -42.75
CA THR A 136 -36.38 11.51 -43.98
C THR A 136 -35.34 11.23 -45.05
N GLN A 137 -34.06 11.42 -44.74
CA GLN A 137 -32.95 11.27 -45.67
C GLN A 137 -32.77 9.81 -46.09
N ARG A 138 -32.86 8.87 -45.15
CA ARG A 138 -32.78 7.43 -45.47
C ARG A 138 -33.93 7.02 -46.38
N PHE A 139 -35.15 7.45 -46.07
CA PHE A 139 -36.33 7.21 -46.89
C PHE A 139 -36.17 7.76 -48.30
N ILE A 140 -35.67 8.99 -48.45
CA ILE A 140 -35.44 9.61 -49.75
C ILE A 140 -34.39 8.85 -50.55
N ASN A 141 -33.20 8.68 -49.98
CA ASN A 141 -32.03 8.14 -50.68
C ASN A 141 -32.16 6.65 -51.02
N ILE A 142 -32.68 5.86 -50.08
CA ILE A 142 -32.75 4.41 -50.24
C ILE A 142 -33.99 4.01 -51.04
N PHE A 143 -35.13 4.68 -50.82
CA PHE A 143 -36.41 4.31 -51.41
C PHE A 143 -36.93 5.32 -52.45
N TRP A 144 -37.26 6.53 -52.03
CA TRP A 144 -38.07 7.45 -52.85
C TRP A 144 -37.41 7.82 -54.18
N ASP A 145 -36.09 8.03 -54.18
CA ASP A 145 -35.35 8.42 -55.38
C ASP A 145 -35.26 7.32 -56.43
N LYS A 146 -35.39 6.06 -56.01
CA LYS A 146 -35.33 4.87 -56.86
C LYS A 146 -36.71 4.35 -57.23
N TYR A 147 -37.79 4.90 -56.67
CA TYR A 147 -39.14 4.42 -56.89
C TYR A 147 -39.72 4.93 -58.22
N ASN A 148 -39.92 4.02 -59.18
CA ASN A 148 -40.29 4.35 -60.57
C ASN A 148 -41.59 5.14 -60.72
N ARG A 149 -42.54 5.04 -59.77
CA ARG A 149 -43.89 5.61 -59.90
C ARG A 149 -44.07 6.93 -59.13
N ARG A 150 -42.97 7.54 -58.68
CA ARG A 150 -42.96 8.78 -57.86
C ARG A 150 -43.53 10.03 -58.55
N GLU A 151 -43.72 9.98 -59.87
CA GLU A 151 -44.25 11.08 -60.69
C GLU A 151 -45.76 10.92 -60.97
N GLU A 152 -46.35 9.75 -60.72
CA GLU A 152 -47.77 9.47 -61.01
C GLU A 152 -48.74 10.14 -60.02
N PHE A 153 -48.28 10.42 -58.80
CA PHE A 153 -49.00 11.12 -57.72
C PHE A 153 -48.00 11.60 -56.64
N SER A 154 -48.41 12.49 -55.74
CA SER A 154 -47.57 13.02 -54.64
C SER A 154 -48.01 12.45 -53.28
N PRO A 155 -47.53 11.25 -52.90
CA PRO A 155 -47.91 10.62 -51.64
C PRO A 155 -47.04 11.02 -50.45
N VAL A 156 -46.06 11.91 -50.62
CA VAL A 156 -45.09 12.22 -49.57
C VAL A 156 -45.21 13.69 -49.16
N TRP A 157 -45.49 13.90 -47.89
CA TRP A 157 -45.55 15.21 -47.25
C TRP A 157 -44.48 15.29 -46.18
N GLN A 158 -43.75 16.41 -46.11
CA GLN A 158 -42.77 16.68 -45.07
C GLN A 158 -43.27 17.86 -44.24
N ILE A 159 -43.43 17.64 -42.93
CA ILE A 159 -43.80 18.71 -42.00
C ILE A 159 -42.51 19.24 -41.39
N LEU A 160 -42.27 20.54 -41.55
CA LEU A 160 -41.11 21.18 -40.91
C LEU A 160 -41.38 21.35 -39.42
N GLY A 161 -40.52 20.75 -38.61
CA GLY A 161 -40.55 20.81 -37.15
C GLY A 161 -39.18 21.06 -36.55
N ASN A 162 -39.13 21.15 -35.23
CA ASN A 162 -37.85 21.18 -34.51
C ASN A 162 -37.14 19.84 -34.65
N LYS A 163 -35.81 19.86 -34.75
CA LYS A 163 -35.02 18.64 -34.82
C LYS A 163 -34.62 18.22 -33.42
N ASP A 164 -35.13 17.08 -32.99
CA ASP A 164 -34.62 16.40 -31.81
C ASP A 164 -33.53 15.41 -32.22
N ARG A 165 -32.56 15.21 -31.33
CA ARG A 165 -31.53 14.19 -31.51
C ARG A 165 -31.24 13.49 -30.19
N TYR A 166 -31.28 12.17 -30.23
CA TYR A 166 -31.09 11.32 -29.06
C TYR A 166 -29.89 10.38 -29.26
N ASN A 167 -29.09 10.20 -28.22
CA ASN A 167 -28.04 9.20 -28.16
C ASN A 167 -28.64 7.89 -27.68
N LEU A 168 -28.67 6.88 -28.54
CA LEU A 168 -29.17 5.54 -28.23
C LEU A 168 -28.00 4.58 -28.01
N PHE A 169 -27.74 4.27 -26.75
CA PHE A 169 -26.76 3.26 -26.35
C PHE A 169 -27.44 1.89 -26.29
N LEU A 170 -27.02 0.98 -27.17
CA LEU A 170 -27.48 -0.41 -27.15
C LEU A 170 -26.46 -1.21 -26.32
N VAL A 171 -26.91 -1.92 -25.29
CA VAL A 171 -26.03 -2.70 -24.41
C VAL A 171 -26.31 -4.21 -24.53
N SER A 172 -25.28 -5.03 -24.40
CA SER A 172 -25.38 -6.51 -24.46
C SER A 172 -25.45 -7.21 -23.10
N PHE A 173 -25.13 -6.48 -22.02
CA PHE A 173 -24.95 -7.01 -20.67
C PHE A 173 -25.91 -6.36 -19.68
N ASP A 174 -26.13 -7.05 -18.56
CA ASP A 174 -27.03 -6.58 -17.50
C ASP A 174 -26.25 -5.93 -16.35
N PHE A 175 -26.77 -4.81 -15.88
CA PHE A 175 -26.21 -3.99 -14.81
C PHE A 175 -27.25 -2.97 -14.31
N GLU A 176 -27.07 -2.44 -13.11
CA GLU A 176 -27.92 -1.36 -12.58
C GLU A 176 -27.52 -0.02 -13.21
N VAL A 177 -28.51 0.78 -13.58
CA VAL A 177 -28.30 2.11 -14.16
C VAL A 177 -29.13 3.09 -13.34
N ASN A 178 -28.54 4.23 -12.97
CA ASN A 178 -29.29 5.30 -12.33
C ASN A 178 -30.37 5.86 -13.29
N PRO A 179 -31.67 5.71 -12.99
CA PRO A 179 -32.74 6.14 -13.89
C PRO A 179 -32.91 7.66 -13.97
N GLU A 180 -32.27 8.45 -13.10
CA GLU A 180 -32.42 9.92 -13.11
C GLU A 180 -31.69 10.58 -14.29
N GLU A 181 -30.62 9.97 -14.80
CA GLU A 181 -29.78 10.55 -15.85
C GLU A 181 -30.08 10.03 -17.26
N PHE A 182 -30.88 8.96 -17.38
CA PHE A 182 -31.08 8.23 -18.63
C PHE A 182 -32.53 7.80 -18.82
N THR A 183 -32.98 7.78 -20.08
CA THR A 183 -34.21 7.07 -20.43
C THR A 183 -33.89 5.59 -20.63
N LEU A 184 -34.44 4.72 -19.78
CA LEU A 184 -34.28 3.27 -19.91
C LEU A 184 -35.28 2.67 -20.89
N ILE A 185 -34.77 1.75 -21.72
CA ILE A 185 -35.53 0.91 -22.66
C ILE A 185 -35.23 -0.54 -22.28
N ASN A 186 -36.17 -1.21 -21.61
CA ASN A 186 -35.96 -2.60 -21.16
C ASN A 186 -36.41 -3.62 -22.20
N SER A 187 -37.22 -3.21 -23.17
CA SER A 187 -37.77 -4.08 -24.21
C SER A 187 -37.89 -3.37 -25.56
N SER A 188 -38.02 -4.13 -26.63
CA SER A 188 -38.36 -3.61 -27.97
C SER A 188 -39.69 -2.85 -27.95
N LYS A 189 -40.69 -3.30 -27.19
CA LYS A 189 -41.94 -2.56 -27.01
C LYS A 189 -41.71 -1.21 -26.31
N ASP A 190 -40.87 -1.15 -25.28
CA ASP A 190 -40.54 0.12 -24.59
C ASP A 190 -39.91 1.14 -25.55
N PHE A 191 -39.11 0.67 -26.51
CA PHE A 191 -38.54 1.50 -27.57
C PHE A 191 -39.63 2.03 -28.51
N LEU A 192 -40.53 1.15 -28.96
CA LEU A 192 -41.67 1.53 -29.78
C LEU A 192 -42.60 2.51 -29.05
N ASP A 193 -42.76 2.38 -27.74
CA ASP A 193 -43.59 3.26 -26.91
C ASP A 193 -42.89 4.57 -26.49
N LEU A 194 -41.66 4.85 -26.97
CA LEU A 194 -40.93 6.08 -26.60
C LEU A 194 -41.73 7.35 -26.89
N TRP A 195 -42.42 7.42 -28.03
CA TRP A 195 -43.22 8.59 -28.42
C TRP A 195 -44.37 8.90 -27.43
N LYS A 196 -44.81 7.91 -26.64
CA LYS A 196 -45.85 8.08 -25.61
C LYS A 196 -45.30 8.73 -24.34
N LYS A 197 -43.97 8.77 -24.16
CA LYS A 197 -43.34 9.36 -22.96
C LYS A 197 -43.30 10.89 -23.08
N PRO A 198 -43.77 11.63 -22.05
CA PRO A 198 -43.81 13.09 -22.10
C PRO A 198 -42.40 13.71 -22.00
N ASN A 199 -41.52 13.12 -21.17
CA ASN A 199 -40.17 13.60 -20.96
C ASN A 199 -39.17 12.48 -21.31
N ILE A 200 -38.44 12.68 -22.40
CA ILE A 200 -37.40 11.75 -22.87
C ILE A 200 -36.05 12.46 -22.69
N ASN A 201 -35.17 11.88 -21.89
CA ASN A 201 -33.78 12.33 -21.80
C ASN A 201 -33.07 12.10 -23.14
N ASN A 202 -32.19 13.02 -23.54
CA ASN A 202 -31.41 12.91 -24.78
C ASN A 202 -30.42 11.74 -24.79
N LYS A 203 -30.19 11.08 -23.65
CA LYS A 203 -29.45 9.82 -23.52
C LYS A 203 -30.40 8.66 -23.21
N LEU A 204 -30.44 7.67 -24.09
CA LEU A 204 -31.23 6.45 -23.95
C LEU A 204 -30.30 5.26 -23.79
N ILE A 205 -30.63 4.37 -22.86
CA ILE A 205 -29.93 3.09 -22.70
C ILE A 205 -30.92 1.97 -22.96
N SER A 206 -30.63 1.15 -23.97
CA SER A 206 -31.41 -0.03 -24.31
C SER A 206 -30.75 -1.30 -23.79
N LYS A 207 -31.49 -1.98 -22.92
CA LYS A 207 -31.20 -3.33 -22.41
C LYS A 207 -31.97 -4.43 -23.15
N SER A 208 -32.67 -4.07 -24.24
CA SER A 208 -33.41 -5.03 -25.06
C SER A 208 -32.43 -5.95 -25.80
N LYS A 209 -32.57 -7.26 -25.56
CA LYS A 209 -31.75 -8.27 -26.26
C LYS A 209 -32.11 -8.30 -27.74
N THR A 210 -33.39 -8.12 -28.05
CA THR A 210 -33.90 -8.08 -29.42
C THR A 210 -33.30 -6.92 -30.21
N LEU A 211 -33.34 -5.69 -29.68
CA LEU A 211 -32.74 -4.54 -30.35
C LEU A 211 -31.22 -4.68 -30.48
N TRP A 212 -30.56 -5.26 -29.47
CA TRP A 212 -29.14 -5.60 -29.55
C TRP A 212 -28.83 -6.58 -30.69
N CYS A 213 -29.62 -7.65 -30.87
CA CYS A 213 -29.43 -8.60 -31.97
C CYS A 213 -29.51 -7.93 -33.35
N PHE A 214 -30.44 -6.98 -33.52
CA PHE A 214 -30.58 -6.25 -34.77
C PHE A 214 -29.60 -5.07 -34.91
N SER A 215 -28.90 -4.70 -33.83
CA SER A 215 -28.01 -3.54 -33.81
C SER A 215 -27.02 -3.53 -34.97
N SER A 216 -26.54 -4.72 -35.38
CA SER A 216 -25.66 -4.97 -36.54
C SER A 216 -26.08 -4.29 -37.84
N LYS A 217 -27.38 -4.15 -38.06
CA LYS A 217 -28.00 -3.59 -39.27
C LYS A 217 -28.36 -2.11 -39.17
N VAL A 218 -28.24 -1.51 -37.98
CA VAL A 218 -28.69 -0.13 -37.72
C VAL A 218 -27.53 0.84 -37.84
N PHE A 219 -27.81 1.99 -38.43
CA PHE A 219 -26.91 3.13 -38.53
C PHE A 219 -27.56 4.35 -37.88
N SER A 220 -26.74 5.27 -37.39
CA SER A 220 -27.22 6.57 -36.92
C SER A 220 -27.96 7.30 -38.04
N ASP A 221 -29.07 7.92 -37.69
CA ASP A 221 -29.91 8.71 -38.59
C ASP A 221 -30.07 10.15 -38.06
N GLU A 222 -30.98 10.92 -38.63
CA GLU A 222 -31.20 12.31 -38.22
C GLU A 222 -31.71 12.46 -36.78
N PHE A 223 -32.25 11.39 -36.19
CA PHE A 223 -32.96 11.39 -34.92
C PHE A 223 -32.25 10.59 -33.84
N PHE A 224 -31.64 9.45 -34.18
CA PHE A 224 -30.84 8.63 -33.27
C PHE A 224 -29.37 8.59 -33.67
N GLU A 225 -28.52 8.94 -32.72
CA GLU A 225 -27.09 8.62 -32.75
C GLU A 225 -26.86 7.31 -32.00
N ILE A 226 -26.53 6.25 -32.74
CA ILE A 226 -26.53 4.89 -32.22
C ILE A 226 -25.11 4.46 -31.89
N THR A 227 -24.90 4.05 -30.65
CA THR A 227 -23.63 3.49 -30.18
C THR A 227 -23.87 2.11 -29.60
N ARG A 228 -23.08 1.13 -30.05
CA ARG A 228 -23.09 -0.23 -29.48
C ARG A 228 -22.06 -0.32 -28.37
N ILE A 229 -22.48 -0.85 -27.23
CA ILE A 229 -21.64 -1.00 -26.04
C ILE A 229 -21.58 -2.49 -25.70
N ASN A 230 -20.41 -3.09 -25.93
CA ASN A 230 -20.23 -4.53 -25.81
C ASN A 230 -19.91 -4.98 -24.38
N ASN A 231 -19.37 -4.08 -23.55
CA ASN A 231 -18.91 -4.39 -22.20
C ASN A 231 -18.91 -3.14 -21.30
N ILE A 232 -18.70 -3.36 -20.00
CA ILE A 232 -18.73 -2.30 -18.98
C ILE A 232 -17.58 -1.29 -19.18
N LYS A 233 -16.42 -1.71 -19.70
CA LYS A 233 -15.34 -0.76 -20.00
C LYS A 233 -15.76 0.26 -21.07
N GLU A 234 -16.37 -0.21 -22.15
CA GLU A 234 -16.94 0.65 -23.19
C GLU A 234 -18.07 1.54 -22.63
N TYR A 235 -18.88 1.03 -21.71
CA TYR A 235 -19.90 1.85 -21.05
C TYR A 235 -19.28 2.99 -20.24
N LEU A 236 -18.27 2.70 -19.42
CA LEU A 236 -17.55 3.71 -18.65
C LEU A 236 -16.95 4.79 -19.57
N SER A 237 -16.32 4.39 -20.68
CA SER A 237 -15.68 5.34 -21.60
C SER A 237 -16.64 6.11 -22.49
N GLU A 238 -17.64 5.46 -23.07
CA GLU A 238 -18.53 6.06 -24.07
C GLU A 238 -19.73 6.76 -23.44
N VAL A 239 -20.29 6.20 -22.36
CA VAL A 239 -21.49 6.74 -21.71
C VAL A 239 -21.13 7.69 -20.58
N LEU A 240 -20.30 7.23 -19.63
CA LEU A 240 -19.90 8.04 -18.46
C LEU A 240 -18.69 8.94 -18.70
N LYS A 241 -18.01 8.78 -19.85
CA LYS A 241 -16.78 9.53 -20.19
C LYS A 241 -15.63 9.33 -19.18
N ILE A 242 -15.62 8.21 -18.47
CA ILE A 242 -14.58 7.80 -17.54
C ILE A 242 -13.60 6.88 -18.28
N LYS A 243 -12.36 7.33 -18.45
CA LYS A 243 -11.31 6.53 -19.08
C LYS A 243 -10.72 5.55 -18.07
N VAL A 244 -10.86 4.26 -18.34
CA VAL A 244 -10.20 3.18 -17.60
C VAL A 244 -9.14 2.52 -18.49
N PRO A 245 -7.84 2.64 -18.19
CA PRO A 245 -6.77 2.13 -19.03
C PRO A 245 -6.61 0.60 -18.94
N PHE A 246 -7.32 -0.04 -18.02
CA PHE A 246 -7.26 -1.49 -17.81
C PHE A 246 -7.78 -2.26 -19.02
N SER A 247 -7.16 -3.39 -19.33
CA SER A 247 -7.62 -4.29 -20.39
C SER A 247 -8.92 -4.99 -19.95
N TYR A 248 -9.91 -5.09 -20.84
CA TYR A 248 -11.13 -5.83 -20.54
C TYR A 248 -10.92 -7.33 -20.79
N LYS A 249 -11.36 -8.16 -19.86
CA LYS A 249 -11.37 -9.63 -19.95
C LYS A 249 -12.72 -10.11 -19.45
N ASP A 250 -13.35 -11.05 -20.16
CA ASP A 250 -14.68 -11.55 -19.80
C ASP A 250 -14.69 -12.20 -18.41
N GLU A 251 -13.60 -12.85 -18.01
CA GLU A 251 -13.42 -13.45 -16.68
C GLU A 251 -13.50 -12.42 -15.53
N ASP A 252 -13.18 -11.15 -15.82
CA ASP A 252 -13.19 -10.06 -14.85
C ASP A 252 -14.53 -9.29 -14.82
N GLU A 253 -15.57 -9.71 -15.56
CA GLU A 253 -16.83 -8.97 -15.71
C GLU A 253 -17.43 -8.56 -14.34
N ASN A 254 -17.37 -9.45 -13.35
CA ASN A 254 -17.86 -9.15 -11.99
C ASN A 254 -17.10 -8.01 -11.32
N PHE A 255 -15.78 -7.90 -11.51
CA PHE A 255 -14.99 -6.78 -10.98
C PHE A 255 -15.33 -5.47 -11.69
N TRP A 256 -15.59 -5.51 -12.99
CA TRP A 256 -16.07 -4.34 -13.72
C TRP A 256 -17.45 -3.88 -13.23
N LYS A 257 -18.38 -4.78 -12.89
CA LYS A 257 -19.67 -4.45 -12.28
C LYS A 257 -19.49 -3.77 -10.91
N ILE A 258 -18.59 -4.30 -10.08
CA ILE A 258 -18.27 -3.69 -8.79
C ILE A 258 -17.68 -2.29 -8.99
N LEU A 259 -16.74 -2.12 -9.93
CA LEU A 259 -16.14 -0.82 -10.25
C LEU A 259 -17.20 0.21 -10.65
N LEU A 260 -18.09 -0.14 -11.59
CA LEU A 260 -19.16 0.76 -12.02
C LEU A 260 -20.05 1.18 -10.85
N ARG A 261 -20.52 0.21 -10.04
CA ARG A 261 -21.37 0.46 -8.88
C ARG A 261 -20.69 1.39 -7.86
N GLU A 262 -19.42 1.15 -7.55
CA GLU A 262 -18.70 1.97 -6.57
C GLU A 262 -18.42 3.39 -7.09
N LEU A 263 -18.14 3.56 -8.39
CA LEU A 263 -17.99 4.87 -9.02
C LEU A 263 -19.28 5.69 -8.95
N GLU A 264 -20.42 5.07 -9.27
CA GLU A 264 -21.73 5.72 -9.21
C GLU A 264 -22.12 6.08 -7.77
N ASN A 265 -21.95 5.16 -6.82
CA ASN A 265 -22.26 5.39 -5.40
C ASN A 265 -21.47 6.56 -4.81
N ARG A 266 -20.20 6.71 -5.20
CA ARG A 266 -19.31 7.76 -4.71
C ARG A 266 -19.37 9.04 -5.56
N LYS A 267 -20.10 9.01 -6.68
CA LYS A 267 -20.19 10.11 -7.66
C LYS A 267 -18.82 10.55 -8.16
N LEU A 268 -17.93 9.58 -8.41
CA LEU A 268 -16.58 9.83 -8.88
C LEU A 268 -16.50 9.66 -10.40
N HIS A 269 -15.87 10.62 -11.06
CA HIS A 269 -15.72 10.65 -12.51
C HIS A 269 -14.27 10.41 -12.98
N ASN A 270 -13.38 10.04 -12.05
CA ASN A 270 -11.97 9.80 -12.29
C ASN A 270 -11.53 8.51 -11.60
N LEU A 271 -10.85 7.63 -12.35
CA LEU A 271 -10.39 6.33 -11.84
C LEU A 271 -9.33 6.48 -10.73
N TYR A 272 -8.40 7.41 -10.86
CA TYR A 272 -7.31 7.59 -9.90
C TYR A 272 -7.83 8.13 -8.57
N ASP A 273 -8.78 9.07 -8.63
CA ASP A 273 -9.46 9.57 -7.43
C ASP A 273 -10.24 8.43 -6.74
N PHE A 274 -10.93 7.58 -7.53
CA PHE A 274 -11.59 6.38 -7.02
C PHE A 274 -10.62 5.40 -6.36
N ILE A 275 -9.50 5.08 -6.99
CA ILE A 275 -8.52 4.15 -6.43
C ILE A 275 -7.95 4.69 -5.12
N GLY A 276 -7.62 5.99 -5.06
CA GLY A 276 -7.14 6.64 -3.84
C GLY A 276 -8.17 6.56 -2.71
N GLU A 277 -9.43 6.90 -2.99
CA GLU A 277 -10.50 6.87 -1.98
C GLU A 277 -10.84 5.43 -1.55
N TYR A 278 -10.97 4.50 -2.50
CA TYR A 278 -11.35 3.11 -2.24
C TYR A 278 -10.27 2.36 -1.45
N LEU A 279 -8.99 2.54 -1.82
CA LEU A 279 -7.87 1.94 -1.11
C LEU A 279 -7.44 2.75 0.12
N ASN A 280 -8.02 3.93 0.37
CA ASN A 280 -7.65 4.85 1.44
C ASN A 280 -6.14 5.19 1.41
N ILE A 281 -5.66 5.59 0.23
CA ILE A 281 -4.26 5.97 -0.03
C ILE A 281 -4.21 7.28 -0.80
N LYS A 282 -3.14 8.05 -0.65
CA LYS A 282 -2.95 9.26 -1.46
C LYS A 282 -2.56 8.90 -2.89
N ARG A 283 -1.61 7.99 -3.05
CA ARG A 283 -1.06 7.52 -4.32
C ARG A 283 -0.52 6.11 -4.16
N LEU A 284 -0.65 5.27 -5.19
CA LEU A 284 -0.09 3.92 -5.17
C LEU A 284 1.44 3.94 -5.22
N GLU A 285 2.06 4.92 -5.87
CA GLU A 285 3.53 4.99 -6.00
C GLU A 285 4.26 5.14 -4.65
N THR A 286 3.57 5.65 -3.62
CA THR A 286 4.17 5.91 -2.30
C THR A 286 4.03 4.75 -1.33
N GLU A 287 3.22 3.75 -1.67
CA GLU A 287 2.95 2.61 -0.80
C GLU A 287 3.85 1.43 -1.16
N ASN A 288 4.25 0.65 -0.15
CA ASN A 288 4.88 -0.63 -0.39
C ASN A 288 3.84 -1.60 -0.99
N PRO A 289 4.07 -2.18 -2.18
CA PRO A 289 3.05 -2.99 -2.85
C PRO A 289 2.68 -4.25 -2.08
N ILE A 290 3.62 -4.85 -1.34
CA ILE A 290 3.37 -6.06 -0.54
C ILE A 290 2.51 -5.73 0.67
N SER A 291 2.85 -4.66 1.38
CA SER A 291 2.06 -4.16 2.50
C SER A 291 0.65 -3.73 2.08
N LEU A 292 0.52 -3.07 0.93
CA LEU A 292 -0.78 -2.67 0.37
C LEU A 292 -1.63 -3.90 0.02
N TRP A 293 -1.02 -4.92 -0.60
CA TRP A 293 -1.70 -6.17 -0.94
C TRP A 293 -2.27 -6.87 0.30
N ILE A 294 -1.49 -6.96 1.39
CA ILE A 294 -1.96 -7.59 2.63
C ILE A 294 -3.04 -6.76 3.33
N LYS A 295 -2.90 -5.43 3.36
CA LYS A 295 -3.86 -4.54 4.03
C LYS A 295 -5.27 -4.58 3.40
N LYS A 296 -5.39 -5.09 2.16
CA LYS A 296 -6.63 -5.10 1.40
C LYS A 296 -7.01 -6.53 1.08
N GLU A 297 -8.00 -7.08 1.78
CA GLU A 297 -8.28 -8.53 1.70
C GLU A 297 -9.18 -8.94 0.52
N SER A 298 -9.89 -8.00 -0.11
CA SER A 298 -10.84 -8.35 -1.17
C SER A 298 -10.14 -8.57 -2.51
N ASP A 299 -10.53 -9.61 -3.24
CA ASP A 299 -10.11 -9.87 -4.63
C ASP A 299 -10.28 -8.65 -5.55
N PHE A 300 -11.35 -7.86 -5.37
CA PHE A 300 -11.56 -6.64 -6.15
C PHE A 300 -10.46 -5.58 -5.90
N SER A 301 -10.04 -5.40 -4.65
CA SER A 301 -8.91 -4.51 -4.32
C SER A 301 -7.63 -4.99 -4.98
N HIS A 302 -7.35 -6.29 -4.95
CA HIS A 302 -6.18 -6.86 -5.61
C HIS A 302 -6.25 -6.75 -7.13
N TRP A 303 -7.43 -6.95 -7.72
CA TRP A 303 -7.67 -6.71 -9.15
C TRP A 303 -7.40 -5.25 -9.52
N LEU A 304 -7.84 -4.28 -8.72
CA LEU A 304 -7.52 -2.86 -8.92
C LEU A 304 -6.01 -2.60 -8.86
N ILE A 305 -5.34 -3.08 -7.81
CA ILE A 305 -3.89 -2.89 -7.61
C ILE A 305 -3.11 -3.50 -8.78
N LYS A 306 -3.44 -4.74 -9.16
CA LYS A 306 -2.83 -5.45 -10.29
C LYS A 306 -2.97 -4.67 -11.59
N ASN A 307 -4.20 -4.28 -11.94
CA ASN A 307 -4.45 -3.59 -13.20
C ASN A 307 -3.88 -2.17 -13.21
N TYR A 308 -3.77 -1.51 -12.06
CA TYR A 308 -3.07 -0.24 -11.92
C TYR A 308 -1.61 -0.37 -12.36
N TYR A 309 -0.84 -1.25 -11.70
CA TYR A 309 0.57 -1.44 -12.03
C TYR A 309 0.81 -1.95 -13.46
N LEU A 310 -0.14 -2.68 -14.04
CA LEU A 310 -0.06 -3.13 -15.43
C LEU A 310 -0.32 -2.03 -16.47
N SER A 311 -1.07 -1.00 -16.11
CA SER A 311 -1.57 0.01 -17.06
C SER A 311 -0.90 1.38 -16.92
N ASP A 312 -0.35 1.71 -15.75
CA ASP A 312 0.34 2.97 -15.53
C ASP A 312 1.75 2.96 -16.17
N PRO A 313 2.04 3.88 -17.12
CA PRO A 313 3.35 3.98 -17.77
C PRO A 313 4.53 4.19 -16.81
N ASN A 314 4.29 4.74 -15.62
CA ASN A 314 5.34 4.96 -14.62
C ASN A 314 5.98 3.64 -14.15
N PHE A 315 5.29 2.51 -14.30
CA PHE A 315 5.73 1.20 -13.87
C PHE A 315 6.21 0.30 -15.02
N GLU A 316 6.36 0.82 -16.25
CA GLU A 316 6.75 0.02 -17.42
C GLU A 316 8.04 -0.78 -17.19
N ASN A 317 9.01 -0.21 -16.47
CA ASN A 317 10.28 -0.87 -16.14
C ASN A 317 10.40 -1.30 -14.67
N ALA A 318 9.34 -1.16 -13.88
CA ALA A 318 9.37 -1.45 -12.45
C ALA A 318 9.21 -2.94 -12.20
N TYR A 319 9.89 -3.45 -11.16
CA TYR A 319 9.86 -4.88 -10.83
C TYR A 319 8.44 -5.38 -10.51
N ILE A 320 7.65 -4.55 -9.81
CA ILE A 320 6.26 -4.85 -9.46
C ILE A 320 5.42 -5.26 -10.68
N ARG A 321 5.61 -4.61 -11.84
CA ARG A 321 4.83 -4.89 -13.05
C ARG A 321 5.07 -6.32 -13.54
N GLU A 322 6.31 -6.77 -13.50
CA GLU A 322 6.68 -8.14 -13.86
C GLU A 322 6.07 -9.16 -12.90
N VAL A 323 6.10 -8.86 -11.60
CA VAL A 323 5.47 -9.70 -10.58
C VAL A 323 3.96 -9.81 -10.83
N VAL A 324 3.23 -8.70 -10.92
CA VAL A 324 1.77 -8.72 -11.09
C VAL A 324 1.33 -9.25 -12.46
N SER A 325 2.19 -9.21 -13.48
CA SER A 325 1.90 -9.83 -14.78
C SER A 325 1.87 -11.36 -14.72
N SER A 326 2.58 -11.93 -13.74
CA SER A 326 2.78 -13.37 -13.62
C SER A 326 1.80 -14.08 -12.68
N ILE A 327 1.15 -13.33 -11.78
CA ILE A 327 0.15 -13.89 -10.87
C ILE A 327 -1.16 -14.20 -11.63
N ARG A 328 -1.73 -15.37 -11.37
CA ARG A 328 -2.99 -15.80 -11.97
C ARG A 328 -4.19 -15.45 -11.08
N GLY A 329 -4.07 -15.71 -9.78
CA GLY A 329 -5.08 -15.36 -8.78
C GLY A 329 -4.69 -14.13 -7.95
N TYR A 330 -5.37 -14.00 -6.81
CA TYR A 330 -5.18 -12.91 -5.85
C TYR A 330 -4.61 -13.37 -4.49
N ASP A 331 -4.16 -14.62 -4.43
CA ASP A 331 -3.57 -15.18 -3.22
C ASP A 331 -2.28 -14.45 -2.83
N PHE A 332 -2.18 -14.10 -1.53
CA PHE A 332 -1.05 -13.35 -1.02
C PHE A 332 0.26 -14.15 -1.09
N ARG A 333 0.21 -15.47 -0.85
CA ARG A 333 1.41 -16.31 -0.88
C ARG A 333 1.93 -16.40 -2.31
N ASP A 334 1.06 -16.61 -3.30
CA ASP A 334 1.43 -16.55 -4.71
C ASP A 334 2.08 -15.21 -5.08
N PHE A 335 1.52 -14.09 -4.61
CA PHE A 335 2.07 -12.76 -4.86
C PHE A 335 3.46 -12.59 -4.26
N LEU A 336 3.64 -13.00 -2.99
CA LEU A 336 4.91 -12.90 -2.28
C LEU A 336 5.99 -13.80 -2.90
N GLU A 337 5.66 -15.06 -3.23
CA GLU A 337 6.57 -15.99 -3.90
C GLU A 337 7.03 -15.43 -5.24
N ASN A 338 6.12 -14.87 -6.05
CA ASN A 338 6.51 -14.22 -7.31
C ASN A 338 7.44 -13.01 -7.07
N TYR A 339 7.25 -12.24 -6.01
CA TYR A 339 8.15 -11.14 -5.64
C TYR A 339 9.57 -11.61 -5.27
N PHE A 340 9.69 -12.80 -4.67
CA PHE A 340 11.00 -13.38 -4.38
C PHE A 340 11.66 -13.96 -5.63
N PHE A 341 10.90 -14.65 -6.49
CA PHE A 341 11.45 -15.54 -7.50
C PHE A 341 11.47 -15.01 -8.93
N LYS A 342 10.62 -14.03 -9.30
CA LYS A 342 10.56 -13.52 -10.68
C LYS A 342 11.88 -12.89 -11.15
N ILE A 343 12.71 -12.46 -10.21
CA ILE A 343 14.02 -11.85 -10.48
C ILE A 343 15.00 -12.84 -11.16
N PHE A 344 14.77 -14.14 -11.02
CA PHE A 344 15.63 -15.19 -11.60
C PHE A 344 15.21 -15.61 -13.01
N ASP A 345 14.01 -15.24 -13.47
CA ASP A 345 13.45 -15.77 -14.72
C ASP A 345 14.06 -15.13 -15.98
N LYS A 346 14.65 -13.93 -15.86
CA LYS A 346 15.32 -13.22 -16.95
C LYS A 346 16.37 -12.24 -16.41
N LYS A 347 17.11 -11.60 -17.33
CA LYS A 347 18.05 -10.53 -16.97
C LYS A 347 17.31 -9.20 -16.75
N PHE A 348 17.65 -8.53 -15.65
CA PHE A 348 17.13 -7.21 -15.28
C PHE A 348 18.25 -6.17 -15.23
N SER A 349 17.89 -4.89 -15.28
CA SER A 349 18.82 -3.79 -14.97
C SER A 349 19.18 -3.80 -13.48
N SER A 350 20.28 -3.14 -13.10
CA SER A 350 20.72 -3.04 -11.71
C SER A 350 19.64 -2.46 -10.79
N ASP A 351 18.91 -1.46 -11.27
CA ASP A 351 17.97 -0.67 -10.47
C ASP A 351 16.79 -1.51 -9.97
N VAL A 352 16.39 -2.54 -10.72
CA VAL A 352 15.33 -3.50 -10.37
C VAL A 352 15.72 -4.32 -9.13
N PHE A 353 17.00 -4.67 -8.99
CA PHE A 353 17.48 -5.41 -7.81
C PHE A 353 17.38 -4.56 -6.55
N ASP A 354 17.73 -3.28 -6.65
CA ASP A 354 17.65 -2.33 -5.54
C ASP A 354 16.19 -2.02 -5.19
N GLU A 355 15.31 -1.82 -6.19
CA GLU A 355 13.86 -1.67 -6.00
C GLU A 355 13.28 -2.88 -5.26
N ARG A 356 13.53 -4.10 -5.76
CA ARG A 356 13.06 -5.35 -5.15
C ARG A 356 13.54 -5.47 -3.71
N ARG A 357 14.82 -5.24 -3.46
CA ARG A 357 15.42 -5.33 -2.12
C ARG A 357 14.76 -4.34 -1.18
N LYS A 358 14.59 -3.09 -1.61
CA LYS A 358 13.93 -2.05 -0.81
C LYS A 358 12.52 -2.48 -0.41
N VAL A 359 11.69 -2.89 -1.37
CA VAL A 359 10.30 -3.31 -1.12
C VAL A 359 10.25 -4.49 -0.14
N LEU A 360 11.05 -5.53 -0.38
CA LEU A 360 11.04 -6.72 0.48
C LEU A 360 11.56 -6.42 1.90
N ARG A 361 12.58 -5.56 2.04
CA ARG A 361 13.11 -5.19 3.36
C ARG A 361 12.16 -4.31 4.15
N GLU A 362 11.55 -3.32 3.52
CA GLU A 362 10.51 -2.50 4.16
C GLU A 362 9.36 -3.39 4.65
N PHE A 363 8.91 -4.32 3.82
CA PHE A 363 7.89 -5.29 4.18
C PHE A 363 8.31 -6.19 5.36
N TYR A 364 9.53 -6.74 5.33
CA TYR A 364 10.08 -7.56 6.41
C TYR A 364 10.13 -6.80 7.74
N LEU A 365 10.48 -5.51 7.73
CA LEU A 365 10.50 -4.67 8.93
C LEU A 365 9.10 -4.38 9.47
N GLU A 366 8.09 -4.28 8.60
CA GLU A 366 6.67 -4.13 9.01
C GLU A 366 6.07 -5.44 9.56
N LYS A 367 6.50 -6.60 9.06
CA LYS A 367 5.95 -7.92 9.38
C LYS A 367 7.03 -8.89 9.86
N LYS A 368 7.79 -8.49 10.87
CA LYS A 368 8.92 -9.27 11.42
C LYS A 368 8.56 -10.69 11.88
N ASP A 369 7.32 -10.92 12.33
CA ASP A 369 6.86 -12.22 12.83
C ASP A 369 6.36 -13.18 11.74
N MET A 370 6.38 -12.77 10.47
CA MET A 370 5.99 -13.64 9.36
C MET A 370 7.00 -14.77 9.17
N ASP A 371 6.49 -15.98 8.96
CA ASP A 371 7.33 -17.15 8.67
C ASP A 371 7.71 -17.19 7.18
N PHE A 372 9.01 -17.12 6.90
CA PHE A 372 9.59 -17.20 5.56
C PHE A 372 10.20 -18.57 5.23
N LYS A 373 10.02 -19.59 6.07
CA LYS A 373 10.60 -20.94 5.87
C LYS A 373 10.26 -21.57 4.53
N PHE A 374 9.08 -21.27 3.98
CA PHE A 374 8.66 -21.80 2.67
C PHE A 374 9.53 -21.30 1.51
N LEU A 375 10.31 -20.22 1.70
CA LEU A 375 11.22 -19.67 0.70
C LEU A 375 12.63 -20.27 0.75
N GLU A 376 13.02 -20.94 1.85
CA GLU A 376 14.41 -21.36 2.10
C GLU A 376 14.95 -22.30 1.00
N ASN A 377 14.32 -23.48 0.84
CA ASN A 377 14.78 -24.46 -0.16
C ASN A 377 14.68 -23.93 -1.60
N PRO A 378 13.57 -23.29 -2.03
CA PRO A 378 13.50 -22.76 -3.39
C PRO A 378 14.53 -21.65 -3.68
N LEU A 379 14.87 -20.82 -2.70
CA LEU A 379 15.95 -19.83 -2.86
C LEU A 379 17.31 -20.51 -2.98
N GLU A 380 17.60 -21.51 -2.14
CA GLU A 380 18.83 -22.29 -2.21
C GLU A 380 19.03 -22.93 -3.59
N GLU A 381 17.99 -23.57 -4.14
CA GLU A 381 18.02 -24.14 -5.49
C GLU A 381 18.30 -23.10 -6.57
N ARG A 382 17.67 -21.92 -6.50
CA ARG A 382 17.87 -20.83 -7.48
C ARG A 382 19.27 -20.21 -7.38
N PHE A 383 19.80 -20.06 -6.17
CA PHE A 383 21.16 -19.56 -5.96
C PHE A 383 22.21 -20.57 -6.42
N GLY A 384 21.93 -21.87 -6.33
CA GLY A 384 22.78 -22.94 -6.85
C GLY A 384 23.00 -22.89 -8.37
N LEU A 385 22.17 -22.14 -9.10
CA LEU A 385 22.33 -21.91 -10.55
C LEU A 385 23.20 -20.68 -10.87
N LEU A 386 23.62 -19.90 -9.87
CA LEU A 386 24.38 -18.67 -10.03
C LEU A 386 25.84 -18.84 -9.64
N THR A 387 26.70 -17.98 -10.20
CA THR A 387 28.10 -17.88 -9.72
C THR A 387 28.16 -17.10 -8.40
N LYS A 388 29.19 -17.33 -7.60
CA LYS A 388 29.37 -16.65 -6.30
C LYS A 388 29.42 -15.13 -6.43
N GLU A 389 29.96 -14.63 -7.55
CA GLU A 389 30.10 -13.21 -7.85
C GLU A 389 28.77 -12.55 -8.25
N GLU A 390 27.78 -13.33 -8.71
CA GLU A 390 26.46 -12.83 -9.11
C GLU A 390 25.50 -12.73 -7.93
N ILE A 391 25.57 -13.67 -6.99
CA ILE A 391 24.67 -13.80 -5.85
C ILE A 391 24.47 -12.49 -5.05
N PRO A 392 25.50 -11.67 -4.75
CA PRO A 392 25.32 -10.45 -3.95
C PRO A 392 24.27 -9.47 -4.48
N LYS A 393 23.96 -9.50 -5.78
CA LYS A 393 22.91 -8.66 -6.39
C LYS A 393 21.51 -9.11 -5.99
N TYR A 394 21.31 -10.42 -5.80
CA TYR A 394 20.00 -11.03 -5.53
C TYR A 394 19.61 -11.01 -4.05
N LEU A 395 20.60 -10.87 -3.15
CA LEU A 395 20.40 -10.88 -1.71
C LEU A 395 19.41 -9.80 -1.25
N THR A 396 18.53 -10.21 -0.35
CA THR A 396 17.62 -9.37 0.45
C THR A 396 17.98 -9.42 1.93
N GLY A 397 18.55 -10.55 2.36
CA GLY A 397 18.96 -10.86 3.72
C GLY A 397 17.79 -11.00 4.69
N ILE A 398 16.69 -11.56 4.17
CA ILE A 398 15.48 -11.84 4.92
C ILE A 398 15.53 -13.28 5.44
N THR A 399 15.84 -14.23 4.56
CA THR A 399 15.80 -15.66 4.90
C THR A 399 17.05 -16.12 5.63
N PHE A 400 16.95 -17.24 6.33
CA PHE A 400 18.06 -17.81 7.07
C PHE A 400 19.17 -18.29 6.12
N PHE A 401 18.80 -18.90 4.99
CA PHE A 401 19.73 -19.28 3.92
C PHE A 401 20.56 -18.09 3.43
N GLU A 402 19.93 -16.94 3.13
CA GLU A 402 20.65 -15.75 2.67
C GLU A 402 21.64 -15.25 3.73
N LYS A 403 21.23 -15.22 5.01
CA LYS A 403 22.10 -14.82 6.13
C LYS A 403 23.31 -15.75 6.28
N LYS A 404 23.11 -17.06 6.13
CA LYS A 404 24.19 -18.06 6.11
C LYS A 404 25.17 -17.78 4.99
N TRP A 405 24.67 -17.59 3.77
CA TRP A 405 25.50 -17.29 2.61
C TRP A 405 26.31 -16.00 2.80
N ILE A 406 25.71 -14.96 3.39
CA ILE A 406 26.37 -13.68 3.68
C ILE A 406 27.53 -13.85 4.67
N VAL A 407 27.33 -14.61 5.76
CA VAL A 407 28.40 -14.84 6.76
C VAL A 407 29.58 -15.59 6.11
N GLU A 408 29.29 -16.62 5.32
CA GLU A 408 30.31 -17.46 4.68
C GLU A 408 31.09 -16.76 3.55
N ASN A 409 30.52 -15.73 2.92
CA ASN A 409 31.10 -15.05 1.76
C ASN A 409 31.12 -13.53 1.96
N LEU A 410 31.40 -13.08 3.18
CA LEU A 410 31.34 -11.68 3.59
C LEU A 410 32.18 -10.74 2.70
N ASP A 411 33.31 -11.23 2.21
CA ASP A 411 34.23 -10.54 1.30
C ASP A 411 33.60 -10.17 -0.05
N LEU A 412 32.57 -10.90 -0.49
CA LEU A 412 31.83 -10.61 -1.72
C LEU A 412 30.69 -9.61 -1.51
N VAL A 413 30.32 -9.32 -0.25
CA VAL A 413 29.19 -8.45 0.11
C VAL A 413 29.66 -7.02 0.35
N LYS A 414 29.58 -6.18 -0.69
CA LYS A 414 30.05 -4.78 -0.62
C LYS A 414 29.20 -3.85 0.23
N ASN A 415 27.91 -4.14 0.41
CA ASN A 415 26.96 -3.24 1.07
C ASN A 415 26.17 -3.99 2.16
N LEU A 416 26.91 -4.45 3.17
CA LEU A 416 26.38 -5.25 4.27
C LEU A 416 25.22 -4.55 4.99
N LYS A 417 25.33 -3.23 5.21
CA LYS A 417 24.26 -2.41 5.81
C LYS A 417 22.88 -2.64 5.20
N ASN A 418 22.83 -2.76 3.88
CA ASN A 418 21.57 -2.83 3.15
C ASN A 418 20.97 -4.25 3.12
N VAL A 419 21.75 -5.29 3.44
CA VAL A 419 21.29 -6.69 3.36
C VAL A 419 21.32 -7.39 4.71
N TYR A 420 22.22 -7.05 5.62
CA TYR A 420 22.29 -7.64 6.95
C TYR A 420 22.83 -6.62 7.97
N PRO A 421 22.07 -5.54 8.25
CA PRO A 421 22.52 -4.45 9.13
C PRO A 421 22.90 -4.93 10.54
N GLU A 422 22.27 -5.98 11.05
CA GLU A 422 22.59 -6.59 12.32
C GLU A 422 24.02 -7.13 12.38
N LEU A 423 24.46 -7.79 11.31
CA LEU A 423 25.81 -8.30 11.20
C LEU A 423 26.82 -7.14 11.08
N GLU A 424 26.45 -6.05 10.41
CA GLU A 424 27.27 -4.83 10.37
C GLU A 424 27.40 -4.20 11.77
N PHE A 425 26.30 -4.13 12.53
CA PHE A 425 26.32 -3.63 13.91
C PHE A 425 27.19 -4.49 14.81
N TYR A 426 27.11 -5.82 14.68
CA TYR A 426 27.97 -6.75 15.38
C TYR A 426 29.45 -6.52 15.04
N LEU A 427 29.78 -6.25 13.78
CA LEU A 427 31.13 -5.98 13.32
C LEU A 427 31.68 -4.59 13.66
N ARG A 428 30.83 -3.66 14.12
CA ARG A 428 31.22 -2.27 14.40
C ARG A 428 32.31 -2.20 15.48
N ASP A 429 33.25 -1.28 15.29
CA ASP A 429 34.23 -0.93 16.31
C ASP A 429 33.65 0.06 17.32
N LEU A 430 33.85 -0.21 18.61
CA LEU A 430 33.50 0.70 19.70
C LEU A 430 34.75 1.21 20.43
N SER A 431 34.65 2.41 20.98
CA SER A 431 35.59 2.94 21.97
C SER A 431 35.06 2.64 23.37
N PHE A 432 35.85 1.94 24.18
CA PHE A 432 35.49 1.64 25.55
C PHE A 432 35.87 2.80 26.47
N ASN A 433 34.90 3.32 27.22
CA ASN A 433 35.08 4.54 28.02
C ASN A 433 35.87 4.29 29.32
N ASN A 434 35.90 3.04 29.81
CA ASN A 434 36.48 2.68 31.11
C ASN A 434 37.69 1.73 31.02
N LEU A 435 38.42 1.71 29.89
CA LEU A 435 39.67 0.97 29.78
C LEU A 435 40.85 1.79 30.30
N ALA A 436 41.63 1.20 31.22
CA ALA A 436 42.96 1.69 31.57
C ALA A 436 43.95 1.49 30.40
N GLU A 437 45.06 2.22 30.38
CA GLU A 437 46.07 2.16 29.31
C GLU A 437 46.60 0.73 29.11
N GLU A 438 46.80 -0.02 30.21
CA GLU A 438 47.24 -1.42 30.18
C GLU A 438 46.25 -2.39 29.53
N ASN A 439 44.97 -2.01 29.42
CA ASN A 439 43.86 -2.84 28.93
C ASN A 439 43.36 -2.47 27.54
N LEU A 440 44.00 -1.50 26.86
CA LEU A 440 43.63 -1.08 25.50
C LEU A 440 43.63 -2.22 24.47
N TRP A 441 44.42 -3.28 24.72
CA TRP A 441 44.46 -4.48 23.87
C TRP A 441 43.11 -5.21 23.79
N LEU A 442 42.22 -5.06 24.78
CA LEU A 442 40.88 -5.67 24.76
C LEU A 442 40.03 -5.18 23.58
N LYS A 443 40.30 -3.96 23.09
CA LYS A 443 39.64 -3.43 21.91
C LYS A 443 39.96 -4.26 20.67
N ASP A 444 41.25 -4.51 20.46
CA ASP A 444 41.72 -5.36 19.36
C ASP A 444 41.29 -6.81 19.57
N TYR A 445 41.32 -7.30 20.81
CA TYR A 445 40.88 -8.66 21.15
C TYR A 445 39.43 -8.92 20.70
N PHE A 446 38.47 -8.13 21.16
CA PHE A 446 37.07 -8.36 20.83
C PHE A 446 36.77 -8.12 19.35
N LYS A 447 37.48 -7.18 18.70
CA LYS A 447 37.39 -7.00 17.25
C LYS A 447 37.82 -8.27 16.50
N GLU A 448 39.01 -8.78 16.81
CA GLU A 448 39.55 -9.97 16.17
C GLU A 448 38.76 -11.23 16.53
N TYR A 449 38.20 -11.31 17.74
CA TYR A 449 37.30 -12.39 18.16
C TYR A 449 36.06 -12.46 17.27
N ARG A 450 35.36 -11.33 17.06
CA ARG A 450 34.19 -11.28 16.18
C ARG A 450 34.52 -11.63 14.73
N ILE A 451 35.66 -11.15 14.22
CA ILE A 451 36.16 -11.52 12.89
C ILE A 451 36.43 -13.02 12.81
N SER A 452 37.04 -13.60 13.85
CA SER A 452 37.36 -15.02 13.91
C SER A 452 36.11 -15.90 13.91
N ARG A 453 35.06 -15.48 14.63
CA ARG A 453 33.75 -16.14 14.60
C ARG A 453 33.12 -16.17 13.21
N ILE A 454 33.24 -15.09 12.46
CA ILE A 454 32.72 -15.01 11.09
C ILE A 454 33.55 -15.86 10.14
N LYS A 455 34.88 -15.90 10.30
CA LYS A 455 35.76 -16.72 9.44
C LYS A 455 35.81 -18.19 9.84
N ASN A 456 35.09 -18.57 10.90
CA ASN A 456 35.19 -19.86 11.56
C ASN A 456 36.65 -20.32 11.80
N SER A 457 37.52 -19.38 12.17
CA SER A 457 38.94 -19.65 12.40
C SER A 457 39.58 -18.52 13.20
N PRO A 458 40.44 -18.80 14.20
CA PRO A 458 41.16 -17.77 14.92
C PRO A 458 42.06 -16.94 13.99
N SER A 459 41.99 -15.60 14.07
CA SER A 459 42.92 -14.75 13.34
C SER A 459 44.33 -14.80 13.92
N GLU A 460 45.36 -14.60 13.09
CA GLU A 460 46.76 -14.56 13.54
C GLU A 460 46.96 -13.52 14.66
N LYS A 461 46.30 -12.37 14.53
CA LYS A 461 46.33 -11.30 15.54
C LYS A 461 45.62 -11.70 16.84
N LEU A 462 44.52 -12.45 16.76
CA LEU A 462 43.86 -12.98 17.95
C LEU A 462 44.79 -13.96 18.70
N ILE A 463 45.44 -14.86 17.95
CA ILE A 463 46.42 -15.80 18.50
C ILE A 463 47.56 -15.04 19.16
N GLU A 464 48.13 -14.03 18.49
CA GLU A 464 49.21 -13.19 19.04
C GLU A 464 48.79 -12.48 20.34
N ILE A 465 47.59 -11.88 20.37
CA ILE A 465 47.08 -11.20 21.58
C ILE A 465 46.94 -12.20 22.73
N ILE A 466 46.38 -13.38 22.47
CA ILE A 466 46.20 -14.43 23.47
C ILE A 466 47.58 -14.91 23.97
N SER A 467 48.51 -15.20 23.06
CA SER A 467 49.86 -15.65 23.39
C SER A 467 50.67 -14.61 24.17
N ASN A 468 50.39 -13.30 24.03
CA ASN A 468 51.12 -12.23 24.71
C ASN A 468 50.46 -11.77 26.02
N LYS A 469 49.12 -11.75 26.09
CA LYS A 469 48.36 -11.17 27.21
C LYS A 469 47.73 -12.22 28.12
N ASN A 470 47.59 -13.45 27.66
CA ASN A 470 47.02 -14.57 28.40
C ASN A 470 48.07 -15.67 28.69
N ILE A 471 49.34 -15.27 28.85
CA ILE A 471 50.49 -16.17 29.08
C ILE A 471 50.33 -17.03 30.34
N ASN A 472 49.73 -16.48 31.40
CA ASN A 472 49.53 -17.17 32.68
C ASN A 472 48.30 -16.63 33.45
N LEU A 473 47.85 -17.38 34.46
CA LEU A 473 46.68 -17.04 35.28
C LEU A 473 46.80 -15.64 35.89
N ASP A 474 48.00 -15.28 36.36
CA ASP A 474 48.25 -14.00 37.03
C ASP A 474 47.97 -12.79 36.13
N THR A 475 48.30 -12.85 34.84
CA THR A 475 48.09 -11.72 33.93
C THR A 475 46.62 -11.52 33.62
N LEU A 476 45.89 -12.61 33.40
CA LEU A 476 44.44 -12.61 33.22
C LEU A 476 43.72 -12.18 34.52
N TYR A 477 44.17 -12.68 35.67
CA TYR A 477 43.64 -12.33 36.98
C TYR A 477 43.83 -10.83 37.28
N LYS A 478 45.01 -10.27 36.96
CA LYS A 478 45.26 -8.83 37.05
C LYS A 478 44.34 -8.01 36.13
N CYS A 479 44.14 -8.47 34.90
CA CYS A 479 43.19 -7.85 33.97
C CYS A 479 41.76 -7.90 34.53
N TYR A 480 41.31 -9.08 34.98
CA TYR A 480 39.98 -9.29 35.56
C TYR A 480 39.72 -8.37 36.75
N HIS A 481 40.62 -8.34 37.74
CA HIS A 481 40.48 -7.52 38.93
C HIS A 481 40.76 -6.02 38.73
N SER A 482 41.12 -5.61 37.50
CA SER A 482 41.20 -4.18 37.16
C SER A 482 39.83 -3.56 36.83
N PHE A 483 38.80 -4.38 36.62
CA PHE A 483 37.43 -3.93 36.35
C PHE A 483 36.57 -3.89 37.62
N GLU A 484 35.61 -2.97 37.65
CA GLU A 484 34.61 -2.91 38.72
C GLU A 484 33.63 -4.08 38.64
N GLU A 485 33.17 -4.55 39.80
CA GLU A 485 32.08 -5.52 39.89
C GLU A 485 30.76 -4.88 39.47
N VAL A 486 29.94 -5.61 38.73
CA VAL A 486 28.65 -5.13 38.20
C VAL A 486 27.72 -4.59 39.30
N ASP A 487 27.71 -5.19 40.48
CA ASP A 487 26.92 -4.73 41.65
C ASP A 487 27.28 -3.31 42.11
N LYS A 488 28.50 -2.83 41.81
CA LYS A 488 28.94 -1.47 42.16
C LYS A 488 28.57 -0.43 41.11
N LEU A 489 28.23 -0.89 39.90
CA LEU A 489 27.90 -0.06 38.74
C LEU A 489 26.39 0.11 38.55
N ILE A 490 25.59 -0.84 39.05
CA ILE A 490 24.14 -0.80 38.96
C ILE A 490 23.57 -0.08 40.20
N GLU A 491 22.67 0.87 39.98
CA GLU A 491 21.97 1.60 41.04
C GLU A 491 20.57 1.01 41.27
N ASP A 492 20.06 1.07 42.51
CA ASP A 492 18.75 0.50 42.86
C ASP A 492 17.58 1.17 42.13
N GLU A 493 17.70 2.46 41.79
CA GLU A 493 16.64 3.26 41.17
C GLU A 493 16.44 2.99 39.67
N ASP A 494 17.42 2.36 38.97
CA ASP A 494 17.29 2.03 37.56
C ASP A 494 16.50 0.72 37.36
N GLU A 495 15.72 0.62 36.26
CA GLU A 495 15.17 -0.67 35.80
C GLU A 495 16.31 -1.57 35.30
N LYS A 496 16.40 -2.79 35.84
CA LYS A 496 17.54 -3.70 35.63
C LYS A 496 17.13 -4.82 34.69
N ILE A 497 17.86 -4.98 33.59
CA ILE A 497 17.65 -6.05 32.63
C ILE A 497 18.88 -6.96 32.63
N TRP A 498 18.70 -8.17 33.14
CA TRP A 498 19.74 -9.20 33.10
C TRP A 498 19.53 -10.08 31.87
N ILE A 499 20.44 -9.99 30.90
CA ILE A 499 20.47 -10.90 29.75
C ILE A 499 21.54 -11.96 30.02
N ASP A 500 21.11 -13.19 30.30
CA ASP A 500 22.02 -14.29 30.62
C ASP A 500 22.86 -14.68 29.39
N GLY A 501 24.15 -14.91 29.58
CA GLY A 501 25.10 -15.25 28.51
C GLY A 501 25.51 -14.09 27.60
N LEU A 502 25.13 -12.83 27.90
CA LEU A 502 25.52 -11.68 27.09
C LEU A 502 26.98 -11.26 27.36
N GLY A 503 27.89 -11.66 26.47
CA GLY A 503 29.30 -11.25 26.49
C GLY A 503 29.56 -9.87 25.86
N VAL A 504 30.74 -9.31 26.13
CA VAL A 504 31.19 -8.01 25.55
C VAL A 504 31.26 -8.07 24.00
N GLU A 505 31.35 -9.26 23.40
CA GLU A 505 31.29 -9.40 21.94
C GLU A 505 30.01 -8.82 21.32
N PHE A 506 28.86 -8.90 22.00
CA PHE A 506 27.58 -8.40 21.49
C PHE A 506 27.36 -6.92 21.76
N LEU A 507 28.26 -6.27 22.51
CA LEU A 507 28.13 -4.86 22.88
C LEU A 507 27.92 -3.93 21.66
N PRO A 508 28.68 -4.05 20.55
CA PRO A 508 28.45 -3.23 19.35
C PRO A 508 27.05 -3.40 18.74
N LEU A 509 26.53 -4.63 18.76
CA LEU A 509 25.18 -4.94 18.28
C LEU A 509 24.12 -4.28 19.17
N VAL A 510 24.19 -4.50 20.48
CA VAL A 510 23.21 -3.95 21.43
C VAL A 510 23.20 -2.42 21.41
N VAL A 511 24.38 -1.79 21.44
CA VAL A 511 24.51 -0.32 21.37
C VAL A 511 23.88 0.22 20.09
N SER A 512 24.21 -0.36 18.93
CA SER A 512 23.71 0.13 17.65
C SER A 512 22.19 -0.05 17.51
N LEU A 513 21.62 -1.15 18.02
CA LEU A 513 20.18 -1.39 18.03
C LEU A 513 19.44 -0.37 18.91
N LEU A 514 20.02 -0.01 20.06
CA LEU A 514 19.45 1.00 20.96
C LEU A 514 19.55 2.41 20.36
N GLU A 515 20.68 2.75 19.73
CA GLU A 515 20.87 4.01 19.00
C GLU A 515 19.86 4.14 17.84
N GLU A 516 19.60 3.07 17.09
CA GLU A 516 18.58 3.03 16.02
C GLU A 516 17.18 3.36 16.56
N LYS A 517 16.90 2.95 17.80
CA LYS A 517 15.67 3.27 18.54
C LYS A 517 15.70 4.62 19.26
N LYS A 518 16.69 5.46 18.98
CA LYS A 518 16.86 6.82 19.52
C LYS A 518 17.15 6.88 21.03
N TYR A 519 17.77 5.84 21.59
CA TYR A 519 18.31 5.93 22.94
C TYR A 519 19.69 6.58 22.93
N TYR A 520 19.97 7.39 23.93
CA TYR A 520 21.31 7.75 24.34
C TYR A 520 21.89 6.59 25.15
N VAL A 521 23.02 6.06 24.68
CA VAL A 521 23.65 4.87 25.26
C VAL A 521 25.00 5.22 25.87
N ASP A 522 25.23 4.83 27.11
CA ASP A 522 26.55 4.78 27.74
C ASP A 522 26.83 3.34 28.18
N PHE A 523 28.10 2.94 28.21
CA PHE A 523 28.44 1.56 28.57
C PHE A 523 29.80 1.45 29.24
N ARG A 524 29.93 0.39 30.04
CA ARG A 524 31.16 0.02 30.75
C ARG A 524 31.40 -1.47 30.61
N ILE A 525 32.66 -1.87 30.61
CA ILE A 525 33.04 -3.27 30.84
C ILE A 525 33.13 -3.51 32.34
N ALA A 526 32.52 -4.59 32.81
CA ALA A 526 32.53 -4.98 34.20
C ALA A 526 32.86 -6.47 34.35
N ILE A 527 32.93 -6.91 35.60
CA ILE A 527 33.03 -8.31 35.97
C ILE A 527 31.88 -8.71 36.87
N SER A 528 31.46 -9.96 36.79
CA SER A 528 30.52 -10.56 37.74
C SER A 528 31.27 -11.36 38.78
N ASN A 529 30.78 -11.36 40.03
CA ASN A 529 31.32 -12.21 41.09
C ASN A 529 30.67 -13.61 41.03
N PRO A 530 31.43 -14.69 40.72
CA PRO A 530 30.87 -16.03 40.55
C PRO A 530 30.21 -16.60 41.83
N PHE A 531 30.60 -16.10 43.01
CA PHE A 531 30.13 -16.59 44.30
C PHE A 531 28.88 -15.85 44.83
N LEU A 532 28.35 -14.88 44.08
CA LEU A 532 27.25 -14.02 44.51
C LEU A 532 26.06 -14.00 43.54
N ASN A 533 25.91 -15.03 42.68
CA ASN A 533 24.73 -15.15 41.80
C ASN A 533 23.39 -15.04 42.57
N ASP A 534 23.36 -15.42 43.85
CA ASP A 534 22.19 -15.30 44.72
C ASP A 534 21.82 -13.83 45.04
N ARG A 535 22.76 -12.87 45.02
CA ARG A 535 22.48 -11.44 45.22
C ARG A 535 21.74 -10.81 44.05
N PHE A 536 21.83 -11.38 42.85
CA PHE A 536 21.04 -10.86 41.73
C PHE A 536 19.52 -11.04 41.96
N ASN A 537 19.13 -12.03 42.75
CA ASN A 537 17.74 -12.23 43.16
C ASN A 537 17.25 -11.17 44.18
N ASP A 538 18.15 -10.43 44.81
CA ASP A 538 17.84 -9.43 45.84
C ASP A 538 17.62 -8.02 45.25
N PHE A 539 17.96 -7.77 43.96
CA PHE A 539 17.71 -6.45 43.38
C PHE A 539 16.21 -6.23 43.10
N GLU A 540 15.67 -5.13 43.60
CA GLU A 540 14.34 -4.66 43.22
C GLU A 540 14.33 -4.20 41.74
N ASN A 541 13.21 -4.42 41.05
CA ASN A 541 12.97 -4.04 39.64
C ASN A 541 13.90 -4.70 38.60
N MET A 542 14.21 -6.00 38.76
CA MET A 542 14.99 -6.77 37.79
C MET A 542 14.12 -7.68 36.89
N GLU A 543 14.33 -7.63 35.57
CA GLU A 543 13.85 -8.63 34.59
C GLU A 543 15.03 -9.51 34.12
N ARG A 544 14.95 -10.83 34.32
CA ARG A 544 15.91 -11.80 33.79
C ARG A 544 15.42 -12.37 32.46
N ILE A 545 16.31 -12.43 31.47
CA ILE A 545 16.09 -12.96 30.13
C ILE A 545 17.16 -14.01 29.84
N SER A 546 16.78 -15.30 29.86
CA SER A 546 17.70 -16.43 29.69
C SER A 546 17.85 -16.93 28.25
N LEU A 547 17.08 -16.39 27.29
CA LEU A 547 16.96 -16.92 25.93
C LEU A 547 18.28 -17.19 25.21
N LEU A 548 19.28 -16.31 25.39
CA LEU A 548 20.59 -16.44 24.76
C LEU A 548 21.41 -17.58 25.38
N ASP A 549 21.48 -17.64 26.71
CA ASP A 549 22.16 -18.71 27.43
C ASP A 549 21.47 -20.08 27.21
N ASP A 550 20.13 -20.13 27.26
CA ASP A 550 19.34 -21.35 27.02
C ASP A 550 19.62 -21.93 25.62
N PHE A 551 19.69 -21.07 24.60
CA PHE A 551 20.04 -21.47 23.23
C PHE A 551 21.46 -22.05 23.16
N ASN A 552 22.42 -21.37 23.79
CA ASN A 552 23.83 -21.74 23.75
C ASN A 552 24.15 -23.00 24.56
N GLN A 553 23.43 -23.28 25.65
CA GLN A 553 23.58 -24.52 26.42
C GLN A 553 22.92 -25.72 25.72
N SER A 554 21.78 -25.50 25.07
CA SER A 554 20.98 -26.58 24.48
C SER A 554 21.53 -27.07 23.13
N ASN A 555 22.37 -26.28 22.47
CA ASN A 555 22.86 -26.56 21.13
C ASN A 555 24.39 -26.63 21.10
N GLY A 556 24.94 -27.67 20.47
CA GLY A 556 26.34 -27.66 20.07
C GLY A 556 26.61 -26.50 19.10
N TYR A 557 27.83 -25.97 19.09
CA TYR A 557 28.21 -24.92 18.15
C TYR A 557 28.12 -25.44 16.71
N LYS A 558 27.45 -24.69 15.84
CA LYS A 558 27.34 -24.94 14.41
C LYS A 558 27.61 -23.63 13.67
N TYR A 559 28.61 -23.67 12.80
CA TYR A 559 28.97 -22.53 11.98
C TYR A 559 28.29 -22.57 10.60
N PRO A 560 27.70 -21.46 10.13
CA PRO A 560 27.53 -20.15 10.81
C PRO A 560 26.21 -20.00 11.58
N GLU A 561 25.41 -21.06 11.70
CA GLU A 561 24.03 -21.01 12.19
C GLU A 561 23.88 -20.39 13.57
N ASN A 562 24.75 -20.75 14.52
CA ASN A 562 24.68 -20.24 15.89
C ASN A 562 24.81 -18.72 15.94
N LEU A 563 25.77 -18.12 15.22
CA LEU A 563 25.96 -16.67 15.20
C LEU A 563 24.71 -15.95 14.69
N ILE A 564 24.07 -16.50 13.64
CA ILE A 564 22.86 -15.91 13.06
C ILE A 564 21.72 -15.93 14.07
N VAL A 565 21.51 -17.07 14.74
CA VAL A 565 20.45 -17.21 15.73
C VAL A 565 20.73 -16.35 16.97
N GLU A 566 21.97 -16.28 17.45
CA GLU A 566 22.37 -15.41 18.57
C GLU A 566 22.09 -13.93 18.26
N ILE A 567 22.45 -13.46 17.06
CA ILE A 567 22.16 -12.09 16.60
C ILE A 567 20.64 -11.84 16.60
N GLU A 568 19.84 -12.79 16.11
CA GLU A 568 18.38 -12.70 16.10
C GLU A 568 17.78 -12.67 17.51
N ILE A 569 18.30 -13.49 18.43
CA ILE A 569 17.89 -13.49 19.85
C ILE A 569 18.20 -12.14 20.47
N VAL A 570 19.44 -11.63 20.34
CA VAL A 570 19.83 -10.34 20.90
C VAL A 570 18.94 -9.22 20.35
N ARG A 571 18.67 -9.21 19.04
CA ARG A 571 17.75 -8.25 18.42
C ARG A 571 16.34 -8.33 19.02
N LYS A 572 15.75 -9.53 19.10
CA LYS A 572 14.41 -9.73 19.69
C LYS A 572 14.33 -9.26 21.14
N VAL A 573 15.38 -9.53 21.91
CA VAL A 573 15.48 -9.07 23.30
C VAL A 573 15.52 -7.55 23.38
N VAL A 574 16.37 -6.88 22.59
CA VAL A 574 16.44 -5.41 22.56
C VAL A 574 15.12 -4.79 22.07
N ASP A 575 14.48 -5.38 21.05
CA ASP A 575 13.15 -4.98 20.57
C ASP A 575 12.13 -5.00 21.72
N LYS A 576 12.02 -6.13 22.44
CA LYS A 576 11.12 -6.31 23.60
C LYS A 576 11.41 -5.31 24.72
N ILE A 577 12.68 -5.11 25.08
CA ILE A 577 13.06 -4.21 26.19
C ILE A 577 12.66 -2.76 25.86
N SER A 578 12.81 -2.37 24.59
CA SER A 578 12.68 -0.98 24.17
C SER A 578 11.25 -0.51 23.96
N GLU A 579 10.26 -1.40 23.92
CA GLU A 579 8.85 -1.07 23.65
C GLU A 579 8.21 -0.20 24.73
N PHE A 580 8.54 -0.44 26.00
CA PHE A 580 7.80 0.14 27.13
C PHE A 580 8.66 0.95 28.11
N ARG A 581 9.96 1.09 27.84
CA ARG A 581 10.91 1.68 28.78
C ARG A 581 11.50 2.98 28.26
N ASP A 582 11.82 3.90 29.17
CA ASP A 582 12.46 5.17 28.84
C ASP A 582 13.89 5.26 29.41
N ARG A 583 14.20 4.48 30.44
CA ARG A 583 15.53 4.38 31.03
C ARG A 583 15.72 3.01 31.69
N PHE A 584 16.81 2.34 31.40
CA PHE A 584 17.15 1.02 31.96
C PHE A 584 18.64 0.72 31.85
N VAL A 585 19.08 -0.32 32.56
CA VAL A 585 20.44 -0.85 32.50
C VAL A 585 20.41 -2.31 32.07
N ILE A 586 21.13 -2.64 31.00
CA ILE A 586 21.37 -4.02 30.57
C ILE A 586 22.71 -4.49 31.13
N PHE A 587 22.73 -5.70 31.69
CA PHE A 587 23.96 -6.35 32.11
C PHE A 587 23.85 -7.88 31.97
N SER A 588 24.96 -8.56 32.24
CA SER A 588 25.03 -10.03 32.33
C SER A 588 25.78 -10.44 33.60
N ASN A 589 25.68 -11.71 33.97
CA ASN A 589 26.53 -12.35 34.97
C ASN A 589 27.71 -13.11 34.33
N ARG A 590 27.63 -13.44 33.05
CA ARG A 590 28.70 -14.09 32.27
C ARG A 590 28.50 -13.92 30.77
N GLY A 591 29.57 -14.04 30.00
CA GLY A 591 29.48 -14.30 28.57
C GLY A 591 29.45 -15.79 28.25
N PHE A 592 29.51 -16.14 26.96
CA PHE A 592 29.48 -17.52 26.50
C PHE A 592 30.72 -17.87 25.68
N ARG A 593 31.19 -19.12 25.77
CA ARG A 593 32.48 -19.58 25.20
C ARG A 593 32.32 -20.60 24.06
N SER A 594 31.26 -20.49 23.26
CA SER A 594 30.89 -21.51 22.27
C SER A 594 31.95 -21.70 21.17
N PHE A 595 32.48 -20.60 20.62
CA PHE A 595 33.44 -20.63 19.51
C PHE A 595 34.78 -21.25 19.90
N THR A 596 35.44 -20.77 20.96
CA THR A 596 36.80 -21.22 21.30
C THR A 596 36.85 -22.67 21.78
N TYR A 597 35.75 -23.22 22.32
CA TYR A 597 35.72 -24.60 22.81
C TYR A 597 35.84 -25.62 21.66
N GLU A 598 35.36 -25.29 20.46
CA GLU A 598 35.40 -26.20 19.31
C GLU A 598 36.79 -26.28 18.67
N PHE A 599 37.53 -25.16 18.62
CA PHE A 599 38.90 -25.10 18.08
C PHE A 599 39.98 -25.62 19.06
N ASN A 600 39.61 -25.90 20.31
CA ASN A 600 40.51 -26.50 21.31
C ASN A 600 40.64 -28.03 21.18
N LYS A 601 39.98 -28.67 20.21
CA LYS A 601 40.06 -30.13 20.00
C LYS A 601 41.22 -30.59 19.13
N GLU A 602 41.86 -29.71 18.36
CA GLU A 602 43.03 -30.02 17.52
C GLU A 602 44.15 -29.00 17.78
N ASP A 603 45.14 -29.42 18.59
CA ASP A 603 46.52 -28.88 18.72
C ASP A 603 46.76 -27.37 18.94
N LEU A 604 45.77 -26.58 19.36
CA LEU A 604 45.98 -25.22 19.88
C LEU A 604 45.91 -25.17 21.42
N VAL A 605 47.03 -25.60 22.01
CA VAL A 605 47.53 -25.27 23.36
C VAL A 605 46.71 -25.82 24.55
N ASP A 606 47.32 -26.75 25.28
CA ASP A 606 46.98 -27.21 26.65
C ASP A 606 46.78 -26.07 27.68
N SER A 607 46.98 -24.80 27.31
CA SER A 607 46.74 -23.62 28.16
C SER A 607 45.29 -23.18 28.25
N PHE A 608 44.39 -23.72 27.40
CA PHE A 608 42.97 -23.35 27.40
C PHE A 608 42.13 -24.08 28.47
N GLN A 609 42.59 -25.23 28.97
CA GLN A 609 41.76 -26.16 29.74
C GLN A 609 41.35 -25.70 31.15
N GLU A 610 42.01 -24.69 31.74
CA GLU A 610 41.73 -24.29 33.14
C GLU A 610 41.45 -22.80 33.35
N LYS A 611 41.35 -21.98 32.29
CA LYS A 611 41.40 -20.51 32.44
C LYS A 611 40.28 -19.81 31.67
N SER A 612 39.49 -19.02 32.38
CA SER A 612 38.34 -18.27 31.90
C SER A 612 38.76 -17.19 30.90
N ALA A 613 38.19 -17.15 29.70
CA ALA A 613 38.64 -16.23 28.65
C ALA A 613 37.91 -14.87 28.73
N PRO A 614 38.46 -13.76 28.20
CA PRO A 614 37.85 -12.43 28.32
C PRO A 614 36.38 -12.38 27.86
N GLU A 615 36.00 -13.12 26.83
CA GLU A 615 34.65 -13.26 26.30
C GLU A 615 33.65 -13.94 27.25
N GLU A 616 34.14 -14.79 28.17
CA GLU A 616 33.34 -15.50 29.16
C GLU A 616 33.15 -14.66 30.43
N VAL A 617 34.19 -13.89 30.78
CA VAL A 617 34.33 -13.27 32.10
C VAL A 617 33.99 -11.79 32.11
N LEU A 618 34.37 -11.08 31.05
CA LEU A 618 34.04 -9.66 30.91
C LEU A 618 32.63 -9.53 30.38
N ILE A 619 31.85 -8.70 31.07
CA ILE A 619 30.43 -8.48 30.77
C ILE A 619 30.20 -7.01 30.43
N PRO A 620 29.24 -6.72 29.54
CA PRO A 620 28.83 -5.35 29.28
C PRO A 620 27.86 -4.88 30.38
N VAL A 621 27.98 -3.62 30.79
CA VAL A 621 26.96 -2.87 31.53
C VAL A 621 26.56 -1.68 30.67
N ILE A 622 25.31 -1.64 30.22
CA ILE A 622 24.82 -0.71 29.19
C ILE A 622 23.68 0.10 29.78
N TYR A 623 23.86 1.41 29.88
CA TYR A 623 22.83 2.36 30.30
C TYR A 623 22.16 2.94 29.07
N ALA A 624 20.84 2.82 28.98
CA ALA A 624 20.06 3.37 27.89
C ALA A 624 19.04 4.37 28.42
N SER A 625 18.91 5.55 27.79
CA SER A 625 17.83 6.48 28.09
C SER A 625 17.32 7.22 26.84
N LYS A 626 16.01 7.49 26.77
CA LYS A 626 15.45 8.38 25.73
C LYS A 626 15.69 9.87 26.01
N ARG A 627 16.17 10.23 27.21
CA ARG A 627 16.55 11.60 27.56
C ARG A 627 18.07 11.74 27.55
N SER A 628 18.55 12.91 27.16
CA SER A 628 19.98 13.19 27.17
C SER A 628 20.50 13.15 28.62
N TRP A 629 21.72 12.66 28.82
CA TRP A 629 22.35 12.64 30.14
C TRP A 629 22.75 14.04 30.63
N GLU A 630 22.68 15.07 29.76
CA GLU A 630 22.98 16.48 30.05
C GLU A 630 21.79 17.22 30.69
N ASP A 631 20.56 16.71 30.53
CA ASP A 631 19.33 17.31 31.08
C ASP A 631 19.03 16.91 32.55
N ILE A 632 19.96 16.21 33.20
CA ILE A 632 19.80 15.78 34.60
C ILE A 632 20.00 16.98 35.52
N VAL A 633 18.91 17.43 36.16
CA VAL A 633 18.95 18.48 37.19
C VAL A 633 19.41 17.87 38.51
N TYR A 634 20.64 18.20 38.93
CA TYR A 634 21.16 17.79 40.24
C TYR A 634 20.62 18.69 41.35
N LYS A 635 20.32 18.09 42.50
CA LYS A 635 20.00 18.77 43.75
C LYS A 635 21.17 18.65 44.71
N ILE A 636 21.83 19.76 44.99
CA ILE A 636 22.88 19.85 46.02
C ILE A 636 22.27 20.21 47.37
N THR A 637 22.55 19.40 48.38
CA THR A 637 22.20 19.69 49.78
C THR A 637 23.49 19.79 50.60
N LEU A 638 23.84 20.99 51.05
CA LEU A 638 24.97 21.20 51.97
C LEU A 638 24.56 20.71 53.36
N LEU A 639 25.44 19.97 54.05
CA LEU A 639 25.20 19.59 55.45
C LEU A 639 25.45 20.77 56.40
N ASP A 640 26.51 21.54 56.13
CA ASP A 640 26.91 22.70 56.91
C ASP A 640 27.23 23.88 55.98
N GLU A 641 26.46 24.95 56.07
CA GLU A 641 26.76 26.21 55.36
C GLU A 641 27.85 27.04 56.09
N VAL A 642 28.09 26.72 57.36
CA VAL A 642 29.11 27.35 58.21
C VAL A 642 30.11 26.30 58.68
N ILE A 643 31.34 26.38 58.17
CA ILE A 643 32.41 25.43 58.44
C ILE A 643 33.38 26.03 59.46
N SER A 644 33.87 25.21 60.40
CA SER A 644 34.89 25.62 61.36
C SER A 644 36.28 25.65 60.73
N TYR A 645 37.02 26.73 60.94
CA TYR A 645 38.43 26.83 60.49
C TYR A 645 39.33 25.73 61.10
N ARG A 646 38.97 25.16 62.26
CA ARG A 646 39.74 24.07 62.90
C ARG A 646 39.55 22.71 62.23
N LYS A 647 38.43 22.52 61.52
CA LYS A 647 38.13 21.31 60.74
C LYS A 647 37.44 21.74 59.44
N PRO A 648 38.20 22.27 58.48
CA PRO A 648 37.69 23.00 57.33
C PRO A 648 37.22 22.06 56.22
N ILE A 649 36.31 21.13 56.54
CA ILE A 649 35.78 20.15 55.58
C ILE A 649 34.33 20.52 55.28
N LEU A 650 34.03 20.84 54.02
CA LEU A 650 32.66 20.97 53.54
C LEU A 650 32.10 19.59 53.23
N ARG A 651 30.88 19.29 53.69
CA ARG A 651 30.16 18.07 53.32
C ARG A 651 28.85 18.39 52.62
N PHE A 652 28.53 17.64 51.57
CA PHE A 652 27.28 17.81 50.82
C PHE A 652 26.80 16.51 50.19
N LYS A 653 25.51 16.48 49.86
CA LYS A 653 24.84 15.41 49.11
C LYS A 653 24.44 15.91 47.73
N VAL A 654 24.50 15.01 46.75
CA VAL A 654 24.06 15.26 45.37
C VAL A 654 23.02 14.21 44.99
N LYS A 655 21.86 14.64 44.49
CA LYS A 655 20.82 13.74 43.98
C LYS A 655 20.33 14.17 42.59
N PRO A 656 20.20 13.26 41.61
CA PRO A 656 20.66 11.87 41.64
C PRO A 656 22.19 11.79 41.74
N LYS A 657 22.74 10.61 42.06
CA LYS A 657 24.20 10.44 42.21
C LYS A 657 24.88 10.76 40.87
N PRO A 658 25.87 11.66 40.84
CA PRO A 658 26.50 12.06 39.59
C PRO A 658 27.41 10.97 39.04
N LYS A 659 27.22 10.66 37.74
CA LYS A 659 28.10 9.74 36.98
C LYS A 659 29.44 10.39 36.60
N ASN A 660 29.46 11.72 36.51
CA ASN A 660 30.66 12.51 36.21
C ASN A 660 31.40 12.89 37.50
N ARG A 661 32.72 13.06 37.41
CA ARG A 661 33.54 13.55 38.53
C ARG A 661 33.03 14.92 38.98
N ILE A 662 32.85 15.08 40.30
CA ILE A 662 32.52 16.38 40.89
C ILE A 662 33.83 17.16 41.14
N SER A 663 33.84 18.43 40.76
CA SER A 663 34.85 19.38 41.23
C SER A 663 34.20 20.63 41.82
N ILE A 664 34.93 21.31 42.72
CA ILE A 664 34.49 22.60 43.28
C ILE A 664 35.46 23.69 42.85
N ARG A 665 34.94 24.76 42.26
CA ARG A 665 35.71 25.96 41.95
C ARG A 665 35.49 27.03 43.03
N CYS A 666 36.57 27.58 43.58
CA CYS A 666 36.53 28.67 44.56
C CYS A 666 37.71 29.65 44.39
N LYS A 667 37.43 30.95 44.16
CA LYS A 667 38.43 32.03 43.99
C LYS A 667 39.63 31.61 43.11
N ASP A 668 39.33 31.13 41.90
CA ASP A 668 40.26 30.68 40.85
C ASP A 668 41.02 29.38 41.09
N ARG A 669 40.62 28.58 42.09
CA ARG A 669 41.18 27.24 42.35
C ARG A 669 40.11 26.17 42.15
N GLU A 670 40.50 25.08 41.50
CA GLU A 670 39.72 23.84 41.45
C GLU A 670 40.13 22.92 42.60
N LEU A 671 39.15 22.50 43.39
CA LEU A 671 39.29 21.63 44.54
C LEU A 671 38.76 20.25 44.18
N THR A 672 39.53 19.21 44.53
CA THR A 672 39.11 17.82 44.34
C THR A 672 38.14 17.43 45.46
N VAL A 673 37.09 16.71 45.08
CA VAL A 673 36.07 16.19 45.98
C VAL A 673 36.37 14.71 46.25
N SER A 674 36.40 14.31 47.51
CA SER A 674 36.42 12.90 47.92
C SER A 674 35.01 12.42 48.27
N TYR A 675 34.71 11.16 48.01
CA TYR A 675 33.40 10.57 48.31
C TYR A 675 33.53 9.55 49.46
N ASP A 676 32.76 9.76 50.52
CA ASP A 676 32.55 8.82 51.61
C ASP A 676 31.36 7.91 51.27
N GLY A 677 31.67 6.71 50.79
CA GLY A 677 30.67 5.72 50.39
C GLY A 677 29.86 5.12 51.54
N VAL A 678 30.28 5.28 52.80
CA VAL A 678 29.54 4.74 53.96
C VAL A 678 28.39 5.65 54.34
N ASN A 679 28.59 6.97 54.28
CA ASN A 679 27.59 7.96 54.69
C ASN A 679 26.85 8.63 53.51
N ASP A 680 27.23 8.29 52.27
CA ASP A 680 26.76 8.91 51.04
C ASP A 680 26.99 10.43 51.07
N LEU A 681 28.27 10.81 51.25
CA LEU A 681 28.68 12.21 51.42
C LEU A 681 29.89 12.55 50.55
N TYR A 682 29.84 13.74 49.96
CA TYR A 682 30.97 14.35 49.28
C TYR A 682 31.68 15.31 50.22
N GLU A 683 33.00 15.18 50.35
CA GLU A 683 33.85 15.99 51.21
C GLU A 683 34.85 16.82 50.41
N VAL A 684 35.05 18.08 50.80
CA VAL A 684 36.06 18.97 50.22
C VAL A 684 36.83 19.70 51.30
N ASP A 685 38.16 19.69 51.20
CA ASP A 685 39.06 20.35 52.15
C ASP A 685 39.31 21.82 51.79
N PHE A 686 38.96 22.71 52.72
CA PHE A 686 39.17 24.16 52.68
C PHE A 686 40.32 24.63 53.57
N SER A 687 41.20 23.74 54.04
CA SER A 687 42.35 24.07 54.91
C SER A 687 43.27 25.18 54.39
N LYS A 688 43.32 25.38 53.07
CA LYS A 688 44.13 26.40 52.40
C LYS A 688 43.44 27.76 52.26
N PHE A 689 42.24 27.94 52.82
CA PHE A 689 41.44 29.17 52.75
C PHE A 689 41.39 29.87 54.11
N LYS A 690 41.36 31.22 54.14
CA LYS A 690 41.29 32.01 55.38
C LYS A 690 39.83 32.09 55.88
N PRO A 691 39.57 32.43 57.16
CA PRO A 691 38.21 32.71 57.62
C PRO A 691 37.52 33.80 56.78
N GLY A 692 36.25 33.59 56.43
CA GLY A 692 35.45 34.49 55.60
C GLY A 692 34.37 33.78 54.80
N GLU A 693 33.58 34.55 54.05
CA GLU A 693 32.57 34.01 53.12
C GLU A 693 33.17 33.68 51.75
N TYR A 694 32.72 32.56 51.18
CA TYR A 694 33.18 32.03 49.90
C TYR A 694 31.99 31.63 49.04
N LYS A 695 32.00 32.12 47.79
CA LYS A 695 31.15 31.60 46.71
C LYS A 695 31.86 30.39 46.10
N ILE A 696 31.18 29.25 46.11
CA ILE A 696 31.69 27.98 45.57
C ILE A 696 30.81 27.54 44.42
N THR A 697 31.41 27.12 43.31
CA THR A 697 30.68 26.57 42.16
C THR A 697 30.98 25.08 42.10
N ILE A 698 29.94 24.26 42.24
CA ILE A 698 29.99 22.80 42.15
C ILE A 698 29.73 22.45 40.68
N ILE A 699 30.63 21.65 40.08
CA ILE A 699 30.63 21.33 38.66
C ILE A 699 30.51 19.81 38.49
N ILE A 700 29.54 19.38 37.67
CA ILE A 700 29.26 17.98 37.35
C ILE A 700 29.08 17.87 35.82
N GLY A 701 30.15 17.52 35.10
CA GLY A 701 30.12 17.56 33.63
C GLY A 701 29.90 18.98 33.12
N ALA A 702 28.83 19.21 32.36
CA ALA A 702 28.40 20.54 31.88
C ALA A 702 27.46 21.28 32.84
N TRP A 703 26.98 20.61 33.90
CA TRP A 703 26.08 21.20 34.89
C TRP A 703 26.87 21.92 35.99
N GLU A 704 26.44 23.12 36.38
CA GLU A 704 27.03 23.88 37.47
C GLU A 704 25.96 24.49 38.41
N GLU A 705 26.23 24.48 39.71
CA GLU A 705 25.43 25.21 40.70
C GLU A 705 26.34 25.95 41.67
N THR A 706 25.95 27.17 42.04
CA THR A 706 26.72 28.00 42.97
C THR A 706 26.06 28.08 44.34
N LYS A 707 26.85 27.84 45.39
CA LYS A 707 26.46 28.02 46.80
C LYS A 707 27.38 29.02 47.51
N ILE A 708 26.92 29.53 48.65
CA ILE A 708 27.71 30.39 49.54
C ILE A 708 27.99 29.59 50.82
N ILE A 709 29.24 29.60 51.27
CA ILE A 709 29.67 28.98 52.53
C ILE A 709 30.45 29.99 53.36
N THR A 710 30.44 29.83 54.69
CA THR A 710 31.18 30.68 55.63
C THR A 710 32.20 29.86 56.40
N LEU A 711 33.48 30.24 56.37
CA LEU A 711 34.52 29.64 57.20
C LEU A 711 34.76 30.51 58.45
N LYS A 712 34.32 30.05 59.64
CA LYS A 712 34.44 30.81 60.90
C LYS A 712 35.73 30.46 61.65
N GLY A 713 36.51 31.48 62.02
CA GLY A 713 37.62 31.38 62.95
C GLY A 713 37.17 31.68 64.39
N GLY A 714 37.49 30.82 65.35
CA GLY A 714 37.10 30.99 66.76
C GLY A 714 38.30 31.18 67.69
N PHE A 715 38.40 32.36 68.31
CA PHE A 715 39.15 32.57 69.55
C PHE A 715 38.28 32.07 70.73
N LYS A 716 38.87 31.26 71.62
CA LYS A 716 38.37 31.07 72.99
C LYS A 716 39.23 31.99 73.85
N GLU A 717 38.64 33.03 74.44
CA GLU A 717 39.28 33.75 75.56
C GLU A 717 39.47 32.77 76.72
N ARG A 718 40.65 32.81 77.34
CA ARG A 718 40.94 32.17 78.63
C ARG A 718 40.66 33.22 79.71
N ASP A 719 39.78 32.91 80.66
CA ASP A 719 39.63 33.71 81.87
C ASP A 719 40.97 33.72 82.64
N ILE A 720 41.42 34.92 82.99
CA ILE A 720 42.55 35.15 83.90
C ILE A 720 41.96 35.48 85.28
N LEU A 721 42.27 34.60 86.23
CA LEU A 721 42.07 34.62 87.70
C LEU A 721 40.65 34.54 88.25
#